data_AF-A0AAI9X836-F1
#
_entry.id   AF-A0AAI9X836-F1
#
_cell.length_a   1.000
_cell.length_b   1.000
_cell.length_c   1.000
_cell.angle_alpha   90.00
_cell.angle_beta   90.00
_cell.angle_gamma   90.00
#
_symmetry.space_group_name_H-M   'P 1'
#
loop_
_entity.id
_entity.type
_entity.pdbx_description
1 polymer ?
#
loop_
_entity_poly.entity_id
_entity_poly.type
_entity_poly.pdbx_seq_one_letter_code
_entity_poly.pdbx_strand_id
1 'polypeptide(L)'
;MTKQMQREHLVCLLLQPPAQQATSNSLVQFDMLFSSTPFWNEPQLSHWQDIQLLVPSSSSTSNKKRARFADADGCDKDDHANTMSAKQLLRVDQGQFCSLIGLGADWRLCLSIQEGELLHCFEPLKQIVEHTPGISLAKILSNYYLTARMKLVLAYIIAYSVWQYYDSDWMKTKWTSETIQFMRESNTSGEKGKLFTWKPYLSVHSNDEDPQCYEYHKAAGIVHAYPRIRALGIMLVEIGVGFPLHEDEKQAQPLAARVNSELFKAFNYAKDEKRWKDFDYPDYMSAVRHCLEPDTFDQAPYVEESSTREWKEALKQRRNILYDKVVFPLEDLLQGTKWMDDFTKIAPLDMPSKVTAIQEPTVVPEYPEERRVLNPKKKRTKNERCASEWLLRLKGFNRELAQVAPAVGLKDPSRRVRIAVLDTGYDDNAPFFFLPDVEGRLKGWKDWIDGSDQPRDLHGHGTHLVSLVLKCAPDADIYVARIAESPNKLLDSSKNVAKAISWASREWEADIISMSFGFADEQPCISDAIREAVYERKDSILFFAAASNYGANDREMFPARHDSVISIRGTNANGDFEDFNPPKSQDEVAVFGTLGLDVPSAWANSDYDEYKSGTSIATAIAAGIAGSLLGYISSHPPEKPFYNVKYRAWTRRGMLVIFRVLSSNTLKAGYLYLTTWDLIGTSEDVRWAKLGGALSEL
;
A
#
# COMPACT_ATOMS: atom_id res chain seq x y z
N MET A 1 -24.53 24.23 45.20
CA MET A 1 -23.78 24.98 44.19
C MET A 1 -23.89 24.21 42.88
N THR A 2 -24.80 24.63 42.01
CA THR A 2 -24.96 24.10 40.65
C THR A 2 -23.69 24.43 39.86
N LYS A 3 -22.91 23.41 39.44
CA LYS A 3 -21.82 23.61 38.46
C LYS A 3 -22.45 24.25 37.21
N GLN A 4 -22.09 25.50 36.95
CA GLN A 4 -22.46 26.20 35.73
C GLN A 4 -21.88 25.39 34.57
N MET A 5 -22.71 24.77 33.73
CA MET A 5 -22.22 24.01 32.56
C MET A 5 -21.48 25.00 31.65
N GLN A 6 -20.15 24.85 31.55
CA GLN A 6 -19.34 25.63 30.63
C GLN A 6 -19.67 25.21 29.20
N ARG A 7 -19.90 26.21 28.34
CA ARG A 7 -20.10 26.04 26.90
C ARG A 7 -18.72 25.85 26.27
N GLU A 8 -18.48 24.72 25.61
CA GLU A 8 -17.18 24.43 24.99
C GLU A 8 -17.31 24.15 23.50
N HIS A 9 -16.31 24.58 22.72
CA HIS A 9 -16.18 24.25 21.31
C HIS A 9 -15.48 22.88 21.17
N LEU A 10 -15.89 22.07 20.19
CA LEU A 10 -15.09 20.90 19.82
C LEU A 10 -13.82 21.38 19.13
N VAL A 11 -12.69 20.81 19.55
CA VAL A 11 -11.37 21.11 18.99
C VAL A 11 -10.80 19.84 18.40
N CYS A 12 -10.35 19.91 17.14
CA CYS A 12 -9.68 18.81 16.45
C CYS A 12 -8.31 19.29 15.98
N LEU A 13 -7.23 18.79 16.60
CA LEU A 13 -5.85 19.13 16.25
C LEU A 13 -5.36 18.19 15.14
N LEU A 14 -4.92 18.74 14.01
CA LEU A 14 -4.31 17.95 12.93
C LEU A 14 -2.95 17.40 13.38
N LEU A 15 -2.78 16.09 13.27
CA LEU A 15 -1.55 15.40 13.63
C LEU A 15 -0.68 15.23 12.38
N GLN A 16 0.50 15.88 12.37
CA GLN A 16 1.43 15.80 11.24
C GLN A 16 2.89 15.85 11.69
N PRO A 17 3.77 15.01 11.11
CA PRO A 17 5.21 15.14 11.25
C PRO A 17 5.70 16.41 10.52
N PRO A 18 6.87 16.96 10.88
CA PRO A 18 7.40 18.17 10.27
C PRO A 18 7.68 17.97 8.78
N ALA A 19 7.33 18.96 7.96
CA ALA A 19 7.67 18.95 6.54
C ALA A 19 9.20 19.02 6.36
N GLN A 20 9.76 18.19 5.49
CA GLN A 20 11.21 18.13 5.20
C GLN A 20 11.77 19.40 4.51
N GLN A 21 10.98 20.45 4.29
CA GLN A 21 11.44 21.72 3.73
C GLN A 21 10.99 22.93 4.56
N ALA A 22 11.96 23.83 4.79
CA ALA A 22 11.88 25.17 5.38
C ALA A 22 12.01 25.31 6.91
N THR A 23 13.12 24.83 7.48
CA THR A 23 13.69 25.49 8.67
C THR A 23 14.36 26.82 8.26
N SER A 24 13.58 27.83 7.92
CA SER A 24 14.05 29.22 7.93
C SER A 24 13.22 30.15 8.80
N ASN A 25 12.07 29.70 9.32
CA ASN A 25 11.19 30.55 10.10
C ASN A 25 11.17 30.13 11.56
N SER A 26 11.34 31.11 12.46
CA SER A 26 11.34 30.99 13.91
C SER A 26 9.96 30.64 14.52
N LEU A 27 8.99 30.19 13.70
CA LEU A 27 7.60 29.94 14.05
C LEU A 27 7.22 28.48 13.78
N VAL A 28 6.48 27.88 14.72
CA VAL A 28 5.91 26.53 14.65
C VAL A 28 4.42 26.65 14.33
N GLN A 29 3.94 25.86 13.38
CA GLN A 29 2.55 25.87 12.92
C GLN A 29 1.74 24.73 13.53
N PHE A 30 0.51 25.02 13.95
CA PHE A 30 -0.51 24.05 14.34
C PHE A 30 -1.78 24.29 13.53
N ASP A 31 -2.32 23.25 12.92
CA ASP A 31 -3.57 23.32 12.17
C ASP A 31 -4.68 22.63 12.97
N MET A 32 -5.82 23.30 13.12
CA MET A 32 -6.92 22.85 13.97
C MET A 32 -8.27 23.14 13.34
N LEU A 33 -9.28 22.37 13.73
CA LEU A 33 -10.68 22.65 13.43
C LEU A 33 -11.43 22.93 14.73
N PHE A 34 -12.19 24.02 14.73
CA PHE A 34 -13.09 24.38 15.83
C PHE A 34 -14.54 24.28 15.38
N SER A 35 -15.42 23.76 16.22
CA SER A 35 -16.85 23.89 15.95
C SER A 35 -17.25 25.36 15.98
N SER A 36 -18.04 25.84 15.03
CA SER A 36 -18.43 27.25 14.97
C SER A 36 -19.31 27.70 16.13
N THR A 37 -20.08 26.75 16.68
CA THR A 37 -20.89 26.94 17.89
C THR A 37 -20.38 26.05 19.02
N PRO A 38 -20.48 26.50 20.28
CA PRO A 38 -20.20 25.66 21.42
C PRO A 38 -21.34 24.65 21.61
N PHE A 39 -20.99 23.43 22.04
CA PHE A 39 -21.94 22.33 22.15
C PHE A 39 -22.88 22.48 23.37
N TRP A 40 -24.16 22.20 23.14
CA TRP A 40 -25.20 21.91 24.13
C TRP A 40 -25.69 20.49 23.89
N ASN A 41 -26.35 19.87 24.86
CA ASN A 41 -26.79 18.47 24.90
C ASN A 41 -27.61 17.92 23.69
N GLU A 42 -27.79 18.65 22.58
CA GLU A 42 -28.20 18.12 21.28
C GLU A 42 -27.42 18.77 20.11
N PRO A 43 -27.00 18.01 19.07
CA PRO A 43 -25.80 18.31 18.30
C PRO A 43 -26.15 18.68 16.86
N GLN A 44 -26.19 19.97 16.55
CA GLN A 44 -26.04 20.40 15.15
C GLN A 44 -24.77 21.21 15.03
N LEU A 45 -23.69 20.51 14.67
CA LEU A 45 -22.48 21.16 14.17
C LEU A 45 -22.91 22.00 12.97
N SER A 46 -22.85 23.33 13.10
CA SER A 46 -23.16 24.22 11.98
C SER A 46 -22.06 24.15 10.92
N HIS A 47 -20.82 24.39 11.35
CA HIS A 47 -19.64 24.23 10.50
C HIS A 47 -18.37 24.05 11.31
N TRP A 48 -17.32 23.59 10.63
CA TRP A 48 -15.95 23.62 11.13
C TRP A 48 -15.28 24.91 10.68
N GLN A 49 -14.62 25.59 11.61
CA GLN A 49 -13.72 26.71 11.36
C GLN A 49 -12.28 26.20 11.25
N ASP A 50 -11.63 26.37 10.08
CA ASP A 50 -10.20 26.11 9.89
C ASP A 50 -9.39 27.18 10.62
N ILE A 51 -8.47 26.73 11.49
CA ILE A 51 -7.59 27.58 12.28
C ILE A 51 -6.14 27.17 12.06
N GLN A 52 -5.30 28.15 11.74
CA GLN A 52 -3.84 28.03 11.85
C GLN A 52 -3.37 28.77 13.09
N LEU A 53 -2.53 28.17 13.91
CA LEU A 53 -1.86 28.83 15.02
C LEU A 53 -0.34 28.80 14.81
N LEU A 54 0.27 29.99 14.75
CA LEU A 54 1.71 30.18 14.64
C LEU A 54 2.30 30.57 16.00
N VAL A 55 3.24 29.77 16.49
CA VAL A 55 3.87 29.92 17.82
C VAL A 55 5.38 30.09 17.68
N PRO A 56 6.00 31.11 18.28
CA PRO A 56 7.46 31.27 18.28
C PRO A 56 8.20 30.09 18.90
N SER A 57 9.23 29.62 18.20
CA SER A 57 10.19 28.63 18.71
C SER A 57 11.05 29.23 19.83
N SER A 58 11.36 28.41 20.85
CA SER A 58 12.00 28.86 22.10
C SER A 58 13.40 29.49 21.95
N SER A 59 14.05 29.40 20.79
CA SER A 59 15.36 30.02 20.54
C SER A 59 15.33 31.55 20.42
N SER A 60 14.14 32.15 20.29
CA SER A 60 13.97 33.60 20.06
C SER A 60 13.49 34.41 21.27
N THR A 61 13.07 33.77 22.37
CA THR A 61 12.46 34.47 23.51
C THR A 61 13.11 34.08 24.85
N SER A 62 13.89 35.01 25.41
CA SER A 62 14.62 34.84 26.68
C SER A 62 13.72 34.84 27.94
N ASN A 63 12.39 34.93 27.78
CA ASN A 63 11.43 34.83 28.86
C ASN A 63 10.17 34.10 28.37
N LYS A 64 9.76 33.05 29.09
CA LYS A 64 8.50 32.29 28.86
C LYS A 64 7.28 33.17 29.17
N LYS A 65 7.03 34.20 28.38
CA LYS A 65 5.79 34.99 28.48
C LYS A 65 4.62 34.11 28.03
N ARG A 66 3.63 33.89 28.90
CA ARG A 66 2.35 33.30 28.52
C ARG A 66 1.63 34.30 27.61
N ALA A 67 1.10 33.83 26.48
CA ALA A 67 0.26 34.66 25.63
C ALA A 67 -1.01 35.06 26.37
N ARG A 68 -1.48 36.30 26.17
CA ARG A 68 -2.71 36.83 26.77
C ARG A 68 -3.58 37.47 25.69
N PHE A 69 -4.88 37.47 25.94
CA PHE A 69 -5.81 38.37 25.24
C PHE A 69 -5.52 39.81 25.68
N ALA A 70 -5.82 40.77 24.83
CA ALA A 70 -5.78 42.17 25.24
C ALA A 70 -6.90 42.46 26.27
N ASP A 71 -6.57 43.24 27.29
CA ASP A 71 -7.51 43.67 28.34
C ASP A 71 -8.54 44.63 27.74
N ALA A 72 -9.82 44.51 28.12
CA ALA A 72 -10.93 45.28 27.58
C ALA A 72 -10.97 46.77 28.01
N ASP A 73 -9.84 47.36 28.40
CA ASP A 73 -9.75 48.76 28.84
C ASP A 73 -9.32 49.66 27.66
N GLY A 74 -10.30 49.96 26.82
CA GLY A 74 -10.14 50.83 25.65
C GLY A 74 -11.26 50.60 24.64
N CYS A 75 -12.49 50.88 25.03
CA CYS A 75 -13.65 50.78 24.15
C CYS A 75 -13.59 51.91 23.10
N ASP A 76 -12.90 51.68 21.99
CA ASP A 76 -13.26 52.30 20.72
C ASP A 76 -14.10 51.29 19.94
N LYS A 77 -15.39 51.61 19.82
CA LYS A 77 -16.35 50.89 19.00
C LYS A 77 -16.03 51.19 17.53
N ASP A 78 -15.15 50.41 16.92
CA ASP A 78 -14.97 50.45 15.47
C ASP A 78 -15.94 49.48 14.78
N ASP A 79 -17.11 50.03 14.40
CA ASP A 79 -18.11 49.45 13.51
C ASP A 79 -17.62 49.35 12.05
N HIS A 80 -16.48 48.69 11.81
CA HIS A 80 -15.93 48.49 10.46
C HIS A 80 -15.63 47.02 10.14
N ALA A 81 -16.65 46.18 10.29
CA ALA A 81 -16.75 44.94 9.53
C ALA A 81 -17.26 45.26 8.12
N ASN A 82 -16.35 45.60 7.19
CA ASN A 82 -16.47 45.34 5.74
C ASN A 82 -15.41 46.10 4.92
N THR A 83 -14.14 45.72 5.01
CA THR A 83 -13.20 45.82 3.86
C THR A 83 -12.03 44.87 4.08
N MET A 84 -12.10 43.65 3.52
CA MET A 84 -11.07 42.62 3.71
C MET A 84 -9.99 42.74 2.62
N SER A 85 -8.86 43.34 2.98
CA SER A 85 -7.61 43.31 2.22
C SER A 85 -6.54 42.56 3.03
N ALA A 86 -5.80 41.67 2.37
CA ALA A 86 -4.79 40.81 2.97
C ALA A 86 -3.65 41.59 3.66
N LYS A 87 -3.17 41.02 4.78
CA LYS A 87 -1.91 41.31 5.54
C LYS A 87 -1.92 42.27 6.75
N GLN A 88 -3.05 42.68 7.32
CA GLN A 88 -3.01 43.36 8.63
C GLN A 88 -3.37 42.38 9.76
N LEU A 89 -2.44 42.14 10.68
CA LEU A 89 -2.65 41.37 11.90
C LEU A 89 -3.37 42.25 12.93
N LEU A 90 -4.52 41.78 13.42
CA LEU A 90 -5.33 42.47 14.42
C LEU A 90 -5.18 41.78 15.79
N ARG A 91 -5.23 42.54 16.88
CA ARG A 91 -5.20 41.98 18.23
C ARG A 91 -6.51 41.24 18.54
N VAL A 92 -6.41 40.14 19.28
CA VAL A 92 -7.58 39.42 19.80
C VAL A 92 -7.85 39.86 21.24
N ASP A 93 -8.98 40.54 21.43
CA ASP A 93 -9.44 40.98 22.74
C ASP A 93 -10.09 39.84 23.53
N GLN A 94 -10.17 40.00 24.85
CA GLN A 94 -10.81 39.01 25.72
C GLN A 94 -12.28 38.80 25.32
N GLY A 95 -12.64 37.54 25.01
CA GLY A 95 -13.99 37.16 24.60
C GLY A 95 -14.27 37.28 23.09
N GLN A 96 -13.38 37.94 22.33
CA GLN A 96 -13.53 38.10 20.87
C GLN A 96 -13.28 36.79 20.12
N PHE A 97 -12.46 35.90 20.67
CA PHE A 97 -12.07 34.64 20.02
C PHE A 97 -13.27 33.77 19.62
N CYS A 98 -14.26 33.60 20.51
CA CYS A 98 -15.45 32.82 20.19
C CYS A 98 -16.28 33.45 19.06
N SER A 99 -16.29 34.79 18.96
CA SER A 99 -16.93 35.50 17.85
C SER A 99 -16.17 35.27 16.54
N LEU A 100 -14.83 35.31 16.57
CA LEU A 100 -13.99 35.05 15.40
C LEU A 100 -14.18 33.65 14.83
N ILE A 101 -14.35 32.65 15.70
CA ILE A 101 -14.64 31.27 15.29
C ILE A 101 -15.97 31.15 14.51
N GLY A 102 -16.94 32.05 14.76
CA GLY A 102 -18.23 32.03 14.10
C GLY A 102 -18.33 32.82 12.79
N LEU A 103 -17.27 33.56 12.41
CA LEU A 103 -17.37 34.63 11.40
C LEU A 103 -17.04 34.23 9.95
N GLY A 104 -16.66 32.99 9.64
CA GLY A 104 -16.43 32.62 8.23
C GLY A 104 -16.15 31.15 7.95
N ALA A 105 -17.18 30.38 7.61
CA ALA A 105 -17.07 29.02 7.08
C ALA A 105 -16.15 28.91 5.84
N ASP A 106 -16.03 29.98 5.05
CA ASP A 106 -15.27 30.00 3.80
C ASP A 106 -13.83 30.53 3.94
N TRP A 107 -13.40 30.87 5.17
CA TRP A 107 -12.09 31.46 5.44
C TRP A 107 -11.35 30.70 6.53
N ARG A 108 -10.02 30.67 6.42
CA ARG A 108 -9.11 30.16 7.44
C ARG A 108 -8.75 31.29 8.41
N LEU A 109 -8.97 31.07 9.70
CA LEU A 109 -8.57 31.99 10.76
C LEU A 109 -7.12 31.73 11.14
N CYS A 110 -6.22 32.64 10.76
CA CYS A 110 -4.81 32.55 11.07
C CYS A 110 -4.49 33.35 12.33
N LEU A 111 -4.03 32.64 13.37
CA LEU A 111 -3.64 33.16 14.66
C LEU A 111 -2.11 33.14 14.79
N SER A 112 -1.54 34.19 15.37
CA SER A 112 -0.10 34.27 15.60
C SER A 112 0.18 34.82 16.99
N ILE A 113 1.09 34.18 17.72
CA ILE A 113 1.58 34.69 19.00
C ILE A 113 2.82 35.54 18.74
N GLN A 114 2.73 36.84 19.00
CA GLN A 114 3.84 37.78 18.86
C GLN A 114 3.97 38.62 20.14
N GLU A 115 5.18 38.72 20.68
CA GLU A 115 5.52 39.50 21.88
C GLU A 115 4.70 39.22 23.16
N GLY A 116 3.93 38.12 23.19
CA GLY A 116 3.06 37.74 24.31
C GLY A 116 1.57 38.04 24.08
N GLU A 117 1.20 38.46 22.87
CA GLU A 117 -0.17 38.75 22.48
C GLU A 117 -0.65 37.81 21.39
N LEU A 118 -1.96 37.58 21.34
CA LEU A 118 -2.61 36.81 20.29
C LEU A 118 -3.10 37.76 19.19
N LEU A 119 -2.61 37.56 17.98
CA LEU A 119 -3.01 38.29 16.79
C LEU A 119 -3.80 37.38 15.85
N HIS A 120 -4.68 37.96 15.02
CA HIS A 120 -5.47 37.23 14.03
C HIS A 120 -5.51 37.92 12.66
N CYS A 121 -5.71 37.12 11.62
CA CYS A 121 -6.12 37.54 10.28
C CYS A 121 -6.91 36.41 9.61
N PHE A 122 -7.50 36.67 8.43
CA PHE A 122 -8.18 35.65 7.64
C PHE A 122 -7.46 35.43 6.31
N GLU A 123 -7.34 34.16 5.92
CA GLU A 123 -6.77 33.70 4.66
C GLU A 123 -7.75 32.77 3.93
N PRO A 124 -7.64 32.60 2.60
CA PRO A 124 -8.43 31.62 1.89
C PRO A 124 -8.21 30.20 2.45
N LEU A 125 -9.27 29.39 2.47
CA LEU A 125 -9.18 27.99 2.87
C LEU A 125 -8.15 27.24 2.01
N LYS A 126 -7.33 26.40 2.66
CA LYS A 126 -6.46 25.46 1.94
C LYS A 126 -7.25 24.26 1.37
N GLN A 127 -8.34 23.91 2.04
CA GLN A 127 -9.19 22.76 1.74
C GLN A 127 -10.57 22.98 2.36
N ILE A 128 -11.63 22.43 1.75
CA ILE A 128 -12.98 22.51 2.29
C ILE A 128 -13.24 21.25 3.11
N VAL A 129 -13.45 21.43 4.42
CA VAL A 129 -13.87 20.34 5.31
C VAL A 129 -15.38 20.33 5.38
N GLU A 130 -16.00 19.17 5.09
CA GLU A 130 -17.45 19.02 5.23
C GLU A 130 -17.89 19.31 6.67
N HIS A 131 -19.00 20.01 6.83
CA HIS A 131 -19.56 20.40 8.13
C HIS A 131 -20.29 19.23 8.82
N THR A 132 -19.70 18.05 8.78
CA THR A 132 -20.18 16.84 9.47
C THR A 132 -19.18 16.44 10.57
N PRO A 133 -19.64 15.75 11.64
CA PRO A 133 -18.73 15.22 12.64
C PRO A 133 -17.68 14.28 12.05
N GLY A 134 -16.48 14.28 12.62
CA GLY A 134 -15.41 13.37 12.22
C GLY A 134 -15.79 11.89 12.40
N ILE A 135 -15.06 11.03 11.70
CA ILE A 135 -15.17 9.58 11.81
C ILE A 135 -14.00 9.07 12.65
N SER A 136 -14.28 8.37 13.76
CA SER A 136 -13.22 7.86 14.64
C SER A 136 -12.36 6.81 13.96
N LEU A 137 -11.10 6.67 14.37
CA LEU A 137 -10.20 5.61 13.92
C LEU A 137 -10.83 4.23 14.15
N ALA A 138 -11.54 4.02 15.26
CA ALA A 138 -12.25 2.77 15.51
C ALA A 138 -13.31 2.47 14.43
N LYS A 139 -14.07 3.50 14.02
CA LYS A 139 -15.02 3.39 12.89
C LYS A 139 -14.32 3.25 11.54
N ILE A 140 -13.17 3.90 11.34
CA ILE A 140 -12.35 3.71 10.14
C ILE A 140 -11.90 2.25 10.05
N LEU A 141 -11.28 1.71 11.09
CA LEU A 141 -10.83 0.32 11.14
C LEU A 141 -11.98 -0.69 11.04
N SER A 142 -13.19 -0.34 11.49
CA SER A 142 -14.36 -1.22 11.39
C SER A 142 -15.02 -1.24 10.02
N ASN A 143 -15.03 -0.09 9.33
CA ASN A 143 -15.84 0.11 8.12
C ASN A 143 -15.00 0.20 6.83
N TYR A 144 -13.70 0.42 6.97
CA TYR A 144 -12.78 0.65 5.86
C TYR A 144 -11.61 -0.32 5.89
N TYR A 145 -11.15 -0.67 4.70
CA TYR A 145 -9.92 -1.43 4.52
C TYR A 145 -8.73 -0.48 4.47
N LEU A 146 -7.71 -0.70 5.32
CA LEU A 146 -6.47 0.08 5.29
C LEU A 146 -5.33 -0.79 4.75
N THR A 147 -4.71 -0.34 3.66
CA THR A 147 -3.51 -0.99 3.11
C THR A 147 -2.34 -0.89 4.08
N ALA A 148 -1.31 -1.72 3.92
CA ALA A 148 -0.09 -1.67 4.73
C ALA A 148 0.54 -0.26 4.75
N ARG A 149 0.56 0.44 3.61
CA ARG A 149 1.04 1.82 3.51
C ARG A 149 0.22 2.78 4.36
N MET A 150 -1.11 2.70 4.27
CA MET A 150 -2.00 3.51 5.09
C MET A 150 -1.79 3.25 6.58
N LYS A 151 -1.70 1.97 6.98
CA LYS A 151 -1.46 1.56 8.37
C LYS A 151 -0.13 2.09 8.89
N LEU A 152 0.95 1.92 8.14
CA LEU A 152 2.30 2.31 8.59
C LEU A 152 2.44 3.83 8.68
N VAL A 153 1.97 4.57 7.66
CA VAL A 153 1.99 6.05 7.69
C VAL A 153 1.14 6.58 8.85
N LEU A 154 -0.07 6.06 9.02
CA LEU A 154 -0.96 6.45 10.12
C LEU A 154 -0.32 6.17 11.49
N ALA A 155 0.25 4.97 11.66
CA ALA A 155 0.93 4.57 12.89
C ALA A 155 2.11 5.48 13.22
N TYR A 156 2.93 5.82 12.22
CA TYR A 156 4.03 6.77 12.38
C TYR A 156 3.53 8.16 12.76
N ILE A 157 2.53 8.70 12.08
CA ILE A 157 1.96 10.03 12.38
C ILE A 157 1.46 10.08 13.83
N ILE A 158 0.75 9.04 14.28
CA ILE A 158 0.25 8.94 15.66
C ILE A 158 1.41 8.80 16.65
N ALA A 159 2.37 7.90 16.41
CA ALA A 159 3.51 7.69 17.30
C ALA A 159 4.39 8.95 17.42
N TYR A 160 4.67 9.60 16.29
CA TYR A 160 5.40 10.87 16.23
C TYR A 160 4.67 11.95 17.02
N SER A 161 3.34 12.04 16.86
CA SER A 161 2.51 13.03 17.55
C SER A 161 2.45 12.77 19.06
N VAL A 162 2.32 11.53 19.51
CA VAL A 162 2.40 11.17 20.94
C VAL A 162 3.77 11.55 21.52
N TRP A 163 4.86 11.31 20.78
CA TRP A 163 6.19 11.74 21.18
C TRP A 163 6.35 13.27 21.22
N GLN A 164 5.81 13.98 20.23
CA GLN A 164 5.89 15.43 20.12
C GLN A 164 5.14 16.13 21.25
N TYR A 165 3.96 15.60 21.61
CA TYR A 165 3.07 16.20 22.59
C TYR A 165 3.19 15.62 23.99
N TYR A 166 4.11 14.66 24.21
CA TYR A 166 4.17 13.82 25.42
C TYR A 166 4.13 14.60 26.76
N ASP A 167 4.76 15.78 26.82
CA ASP A 167 4.87 16.64 27.99
C ASP A 167 3.93 17.86 27.96
N SER A 168 2.94 17.87 27.06
CA SER A 168 2.03 18.99 26.84
C SER A 168 0.60 18.74 27.33
N ASP A 169 -0.20 19.81 27.36
CA ASP A 169 -1.61 19.75 27.74
C ASP A 169 -2.47 18.94 26.76
N TRP A 170 -1.99 18.66 25.54
CA TRP A 170 -2.67 17.76 24.59
C TRP A 170 -2.74 16.32 25.07
N MET A 171 -1.93 15.94 26.07
CA MET A 171 -1.97 14.62 26.70
C MET A 171 -2.93 14.57 27.90
N LYS A 172 -3.69 15.64 28.18
CA LYS A 172 -4.79 15.64 29.16
C LYS A 172 -6.08 15.04 28.59
N THR A 173 -6.19 14.92 27.27
CA THR A 173 -7.24 14.15 26.61
C THR A 173 -6.79 12.72 26.38
N LYS A 174 -7.71 11.76 26.38
CA LYS A 174 -7.40 10.37 26.05
C LYS A 174 -6.94 10.24 24.62
N TRP A 175 -5.89 9.46 24.40
CA TRP A 175 -5.43 9.06 23.07
C TRP A 175 -5.91 7.64 22.81
N THR A 176 -6.96 7.48 22.02
CA THR A 176 -7.58 6.19 21.71
C THR A 176 -8.05 6.20 20.26
N SER A 177 -8.38 5.03 19.72
CA SER A 177 -9.03 4.96 18.41
C SER A 177 -10.38 5.68 18.35
N GLU A 178 -11.01 6.04 19.47
CA GLU A 178 -12.22 6.85 19.47
C GLU A 178 -11.94 8.36 19.44
N THR A 179 -10.81 8.82 19.95
CA THR A 179 -10.46 10.25 19.96
C THR A 179 -9.64 10.69 18.75
N ILE A 180 -8.98 9.75 18.06
CA ILE A 180 -8.43 9.98 16.73
C ILE A 180 -9.56 9.99 15.70
N GLN A 181 -9.72 11.09 14.96
CA GLN A 181 -10.82 11.37 14.06
C GLN A 181 -10.32 11.70 12.65
N PHE A 182 -11.13 11.43 11.64
CA PHE A 182 -10.86 11.76 10.24
C PHE A 182 -11.99 12.62 9.68
N MET A 183 -11.61 13.68 8.98
CA MET A 183 -12.54 14.67 8.43
C MET A 183 -12.73 14.45 6.94
N ARG A 184 -13.96 14.64 6.45
CA ARG A 184 -14.25 14.58 5.01
C ARG A 184 -13.83 15.89 4.34
N GLU A 185 -13.04 15.79 3.29
CA GLU A 185 -12.49 16.94 2.56
C GLU A 185 -12.92 16.93 1.09
N SER A 186 -13.27 18.11 0.55
CA SER A 186 -13.67 18.31 -0.85
C SER A 186 -12.85 19.43 -1.51
N ASN A 187 -12.63 19.32 -2.82
CA ASN A 187 -11.90 20.34 -3.60
C ASN A 187 -12.83 21.46 -4.12
N THR A 188 -14.14 21.20 -4.21
CA THR A 188 -15.17 22.15 -4.64
C THR A 188 -16.46 21.93 -3.86
N SER A 189 -17.31 22.95 -3.79
CA SER A 189 -18.64 22.85 -3.20
C SER A 189 -19.53 21.94 -4.05
N GLY A 190 -19.81 20.72 -3.57
CA GLY A 190 -20.73 19.76 -4.22
C GLY A 190 -20.17 18.38 -4.54
N GLU A 191 -18.85 18.17 -4.45
CA GLU A 191 -18.25 16.82 -4.51
C GLU A 191 -18.39 16.09 -3.17
N LYS A 192 -18.62 14.77 -3.22
CA LYS A 192 -18.60 13.91 -2.02
C LYS A 192 -17.21 13.96 -1.37
N GLY A 193 -17.16 14.31 -0.09
CA GLY A 193 -15.92 14.46 0.65
C GLY A 193 -15.18 13.14 0.84
N LYS A 194 -13.86 13.25 0.65
CA LYS A 194 -12.87 12.18 0.71
C LYS A 194 -12.25 12.10 2.10
N LEU A 195 -11.82 10.92 2.51
CA LEU A 195 -11.14 10.69 3.79
C LEU A 195 -9.70 10.30 3.53
N PHE A 196 -8.75 10.85 4.28
CA PHE A 196 -7.33 10.59 4.09
C PHE A 196 -6.71 10.04 5.38
N THR A 197 -6.15 8.83 5.30
CA THR A 197 -5.51 8.17 6.46
C THR A 197 -4.25 8.90 6.95
N TRP A 198 -3.65 9.74 6.11
CA TRP A 198 -2.50 10.57 6.45
C TRP A 198 -2.88 11.94 7.04
N LYS A 199 -4.17 12.22 7.26
CA LYS A 199 -4.67 13.42 7.98
C LYS A 199 -5.52 13.06 9.21
N PRO A 200 -4.97 12.35 10.21
CA PRO A 200 -5.69 12.12 11.45
C PRO A 200 -5.74 13.40 12.30
N TYR A 201 -6.86 13.61 12.98
CA TYR A 201 -7.07 14.68 13.95
C TYR A 201 -7.24 14.11 15.36
N LEU A 202 -6.65 14.74 16.37
CA LEU A 202 -6.99 14.46 17.76
C LEU A 202 -8.18 15.32 18.18
N SER A 203 -9.30 14.70 18.56
CA SER A 203 -10.43 15.38 19.18
C SER A 203 -10.15 15.64 20.65
N VAL A 204 -10.29 16.89 21.08
CA VAL A 204 -9.86 17.38 22.40
C VAL A 204 -11.06 17.87 23.19
N HIS A 205 -11.16 17.39 24.43
CA HIS A 205 -12.19 17.76 25.39
C HIS A 205 -11.55 18.50 26.55
N SER A 206 -12.00 19.72 26.81
CA SER A 206 -11.32 20.65 27.72
C SER A 206 -11.78 20.50 29.17
N ASN A 207 -11.94 19.27 29.69
CA ASN A 207 -12.29 19.05 31.11
C ASN A 207 -12.14 17.60 31.62
N ASP A 208 -11.40 16.73 30.93
CA ASP A 208 -11.19 15.35 31.38
C ASP A 208 -10.09 15.26 32.46
N GLU A 209 -10.49 15.26 33.74
CA GLU A 209 -9.68 14.70 34.83
C GLU A 209 -9.72 13.15 34.78
N ASP A 210 -9.58 12.55 33.60
CA ASP A 210 -9.62 11.10 33.49
C ASP A 210 -8.30 10.50 34.01
N PRO A 211 -8.35 9.57 34.98
CA PRO A 211 -7.15 8.92 35.52
C PRO A 211 -6.30 8.17 34.47
N GLN A 212 -6.85 7.86 33.30
CA GLN A 212 -6.15 7.25 32.17
C GLN A 212 -5.33 8.25 31.34
N CYS A 213 -5.50 9.56 31.55
CA CYS A 213 -4.69 10.62 30.90
C CYS A 213 -3.42 10.96 31.70
N TYR A 214 -3.30 10.46 32.93
CA TYR A 214 -2.12 10.68 33.75
C TYR A 214 -0.87 10.11 33.10
N GLU A 215 0.25 10.77 33.40
CA GLU A 215 1.56 10.37 32.92
C GLU A 215 2.02 9.07 33.61
N TYR A 216 1.63 8.88 34.86
CA TYR A 216 1.93 7.71 35.67
C TYR A 216 0.76 7.38 36.61
N HIS A 217 0.49 6.08 36.85
CA HIS A 217 -0.55 5.64 37.77
C HIS A 217 0.01 4.76 38.90
N LYS A 218 -0.14 5.22 40.15
CA LYS A 218 0.35 4.55 41.37
C LYS A 218 -0.61 3.52 41.98
N ALA A 219 -1.65 3.08 41.26
CA ALA A 219 -2.66 2.19 41.86
C ALA A 219 -2.13 0.76 41.94
N ALA A 220 -2.37 0.13 43.09
CA ALA A 220 -1.98 -1.25 43.33
C ALA A 220 -2.62 -2.18 42.29
N GLY A 221 -1.79 -3.01 41.66
CA GLY A 221 -2.22 -4.02 40.70
C GLY A 221 -2.26 -3.58 39.24
N ILE A 222 -1.94 -2.33 38.88
CA ILE A 222 -1.75 -1.94 37.46
C ILE A 222 -0.41 -2.48 36.96
N VAL A 223 -0.43 -3.20 35.83
CA VAL A 223 0.78 -3.82 35.25
C VAL A 223 1.63 -2.81 34.49
N HIS A 224 1.02 -1.98 33.64
CA HIS A 224 1.73 -0.95 32.87
C HIS A 224 1.44 0.44 33.44
N ALA A 225 2.40 0.97 34.19
CA ALA A 225 2.22 2.17 35.01
C ALA A 225 2.16 3.49 34.23
N TYR A 226 2.46 3.48 32.92
CA TYR A 226 2.42 4.65 32.03
C TYR A 226 1.23 4.59 31.06
N PRO A 227 0.08 5.24 31.37
CA PRO A 227 -1.13 5.16 30.55
C PRO A 227 -0.96 5.70 29.12
N ARG A 228 -0.21 6.79 28.94
CA ARG A 228 0.01 7.45 27.63
C ARG A 228 0.70 6.51 26.63
N ILE A 229 1.73 5.82 27.08
CA ILE A 229 2.50 4.85 26.28
C ILE A 229 1.67 3.59 26.00
N ARG A 230 0.95 3.09 27.01
CA ARG A 230 0.03 1.96 26.85
C ARG A 230 -1.02 2.26 25.78
N ALA A 231 -1.61 3.44 25.82
CA ALA A 231 -2.65 3.85 24.88
C ALA A 231 -2.12 3.91 23.43
N LEU A 232 -0.89 4.42 23.24
CA LEU A 232 -0.19 4.31 21.95
C LEU A 232 -0.01 2.86 21.53
N GLY A 233 0.48 1.98 22.42
CA GLY A 233 0.65 0.56 22.12
C GLY A 233 -0.64 -0.12 21.68
N ILE A 234 -1.76 0.17 22.35
CA ILE A 234 -3.09 -0.33 21.98
C ILE A 234 -3.48 0.16 20.57
N MET A 235 -3.37 1.46 20.29
CA MET A 235 -3.67 2.01 18.96
C MET A 235 -2.79 1.40 17.87
N LEU A 236 -1.49 1.17 18.13
CA LEU A 236 -0.61 0.50 17.18
C LEU A 236 -1.05 -0.95 16.92
N VAL A 237 -1.51 -1.68 17.94
CA VAL A 237 -2.12 -3.00 17.73
C VAL A 237 -3.37 -2.89 16.87
N GLU A 238 -4.28 -1.98 17.18
CA GLU A 238 -5.54 -1.78 16.43
C GLU A 238 -5.30 -1.44 14.95
N ILE A 239 -4.37 -0.53 14.67
CA ILE A 239 -3.97 -0.15 13.31
C ILE A 239 -3.35 -1.35 12.59
N GLY A 240 -2.41 -2.04 13.24
CA GLY A 240 -1.72 -3.18 12.65
C GLY A 240 -2.65 -4.33 12.28
N VAL A 241 -3.51 -4.74 13.22
CA VAL A 241 -4.50 -5.80 12.98
C VAL A 241 -5.68 -5.35 12.11
N GLY A 242 -5.90 -4.04 11.97
CA GLY A 242 -6.96 -3.47 11.14
C GLY A 242 -8.36 -3.57 11.76
N PHE A 243 -8.49 -3.60 13.09
CA PHE A 243 -9.78 -3.68 13.78
C PHE A 243 -9.68 -3.12 15.21
N PRO A 244 -10.68 -2.38 15.72
CA PRO A 244 -10.62 -1.83 17.09
C PRO A 244 -10.71 -2.91 18.17
N LEU A 245 -9.96 -2.72 19.25
CA LEU A 245 -10.01 -3.57 20.42
C LEU A 245 -11.09 -3.04 21.37
N HIS A 246 -12.37 -3.33 21.06
CA HIS A 246 -13.51 -2.85 21.87
C HIS A 246 -13.33 -3.06 23.38
N GLU A 247 -13.76 -2.06 24.16
CA GLU A 247 -14.02 -2.24 25.59
C GLU A 247 -15.23 -3.18 25.74
N ASP A 248 -15.07 -4.30 26.43
CA ASP A 248 -16.21 -5.05 26.92
C ASP A 248 -16.90 -4.14 27.95
N GLU A 249 -18.07 -3.58 27.61
CA GLU A 249 -18.95 -2.89 28.58
C GLU A 249 -19.49 -3.91 29.61
N LYS A 250 -18.62 -4.37 30.50
CA LYS A 250 -18.99 -5.16 31.67
C LYS A 250 -19.04 -4.23 32.87
N GLN A 251 -20.13 -4.34 33.62
CA GLN A 251 -20.46 -3.59 34.84
C GLN A 251 -19.24 -3.27 35.72
N ALA A 252 -19.18 -2.02 36.20
CA ALA A 252 -18.34 -1.45 37.26
C ALA A 252 -17.16 -2.32 37.75
N GLN A 253 -16.17 -2.54 36.88
CA GLN A 253 -14.91 -3.18 37.28
C GLN A 253 -13.96 -2.14 37.92
N PRO A 254 -13.11 -2.54 38.89
CA PRO A 254 -12.03 -1.69 39.38
C PRO A 254 -11.12 -1.23 38.23
N LEU A 255 -10.62 0.01 38.29
CA LEU A 255 -9.79 0.62 37.24
C LEU A 255 -8.60 -0.27 36.82
N ALA A 256 -7.92 -0.89 37.78
CA ALA A 256 -6.79 -1.79 37.51
C ALA A 256 -7.20 -3.03 36.70
N ALA A 257 -8.39 -3.59 36.96
CA ALA A 257 -8.89 -4.75 36.22
C ALA A 257 -9.20 -4.39 34.76
N ARG A 258 -9.86 -3.25 34.54
CA ARG A 258 -10.17 -2.75 33.19
C ARG A 258 -8.90 -2.47 32.38
N VAL A 259 -7.98 -1.69 32.96
CA VAL A 259 -6.70 -1.32 32.34
C VAL A 259 -5.84 -2.55 32.02
N ASN A 260 -5.74 -3.51 32.94
CA ASN A 260 -4.98 -4.72 32.69
C ASN A 260 -5.66 -5.60 31.64
N SER A 261 -6.99 -5.67 31.62
CA SER A 261 -7.74 -6.43 30.61
C SER A 261 -7.48 -5.90 29.20
N GLU A 262 -7.52 -4.58 29.01
CA GLU A 262 -7.16 -3.92 27.74
C GLU A 262 -5.73 -4.25 27.33
N LEU A 263 -4.78 -4.12 28.27
CA LEU A 263 -3.37 -4.44 28.02
C LEU A 263 -3.17 -5.92 27.63
N PHE A 264 -3.78 -6.86 28.36
CA PHE A 264 -3.70 -8.27 28.04
C PHE A 264 -4.35 -8.61 26.70
N LYS A 265 -5.47 -7.96 26.36
CA LYS A 265 -6.09 -8.09 25.04
C LYS A 265 -5.12 -7.63 23.95
N ALA A 266 -4.51 -6.46 24.11
CA ALA A 266 -3.49 -5.96 23.17
C ALA A 266 -2.28 -6.91 23.06
N PHE A 267 -1.76 -7.43 24.17
CA PHE A 267 -0.68 -8.43 24.17
C PHE A 267 -1.05 -9.71 23.43
N ASN A 268 -2.25 -10.24 23.67
CA ASN A 268 -2.72 -11.45 23.02
C ASN A 268 -2.84 -11.24 21.51
N TYR A 269 -3.34 -10.08 21.08
CA TYR A 269 -3.40 -9.74 19.67
C TYR A 269 -2.01 -9.52 19.08
N ALA A 270 -1.09 -8.85 19.78
CA ALA A 270 0.30 -8.64 19.34
C ALA A 270 1.09 -9.96 19.20
N LYS A 271 0.78 -10.98 20.01
CA LYS A 271 1.41 -12.32 19.93
C LYS A 271 0.76 -13.25 18.92
N ASP A 272 -0.46 -12.97 18.48
CA ASP A 272 -1.20 -13.82 17.56
C ASP A 272 -0.74 -13.57 16.11
N GLU A 273 0.39 -14.15 15.70
CA GLU A 273 0.98 -14.04 14.35
C GLU A 273 -0.05 -14.22 13.22
N LYS A 274 -1.08 -15.02 13.48
CA LYS A 274 -2.18 -15.29 12.56
C LYS A 274 -3.05 -14.06 12.24
N ARG A 275 -3.05 -13.02 13.07
CA ARG A 275 -3.81 -11.77 12.91
C ARG A 275 -3.02 -10.68 12.20
N TRP A 276 -1.69 -10.82 12.16
CA TRP A 276 -0.76 -9.89 11.51
C TRP A 276 -0.34 -10.37 10.12
N LYS A 277 -1.04 -11.36 9.55
CA LYS A 277 -0.73 -11.90 8.23
C LYS A 277 -0.76 -10.75 7.22
N ASP A 278 0.43 -10.36 6.76
CA ASP A 278 0.73 -9.31 5.77
C ASP A 278 0.96 -7.89 6.35
N PHE A 279 1.18 -7.77 7.67
CA PHE A 279 1.65 -6.54 8.33
C PHE A 279 2.58 -6.84 9.53
N ASP A 280 3.42 -7.87 9.43
CA ASP A 280 4.29 -8.37 10.50
C ASP A 280 5.72 -7.80 10.46
N TYR A 281 5.86 -6.53 10.07
CA TYR A 281 7.16 -5.87 9.98
C TYR A 281 7.92 -5.94 11.33
N PRO A 282 9.15 -6.48 11.37
CA PRO A 282 9.89 -6.64 12.63
C PRO A 282 10.02 -5.36 13.45
N ASP A 283 10.28 -4.23 12.79
CA ASP A 283 10.43 -2.93 13.45
C ASP A 283 9.10 -2.39 13.98
N TYR A 284 7.99 -2.63 13.26
CA TYR A 284 6.65 -2.31 13.74
C TYR A 284 6.29 -3.15 14.97
N MET A 285 6.52 -4.46 14.90
CA MET A 285 6.25 -5.38 16.00
C MET A 285 7.14 -5.09 17.21
N SER A 286 8.37 -4.62 16.96
CA SER A 286 9.28 -4.14 18.01
C SER A 286 8.74 -2.89 18.69
N ALA A 287 8.27 -1.90 17.92
CA ALA A 287 7.65 -0.68 18.44
C ALA A 287 6.40 -1.00 19.29
N VAL A 288 5.52 -1.87 18.79
CA VAL A 288 4.35 -2.37 19.55
C VAL A 288 4.77 -3.02 20.85
N ARG A 289 5.75 -3.93 20.80
CA ARG A 289 6.24 -4.66 21.98
C ARG A 289 6.77 -3.69 23.04
N HIS A 290 7.61 -2.73 22.64
CA HIS A 290 8.15 -1.73 23.56
C HIS A 290 7.07 -0.85 24.20
N CYS A 291 5.98 -0.51 23.49
CA CYS A 291 4.85 0.22 24.08
C CYS A 291 4.01 -0.60 25.06
N LEU A 292 3.94 -1.93 24.91
CA LEU A 292 3.11 -2.79 25.76
C LEU A 292 3.88 -3.34 26.96
N GLU A 293 5.20 -3.47 26.87
CA GLU A 293 6.07 -4.00 27.92
C GLU A 293 6.37 -2.97 29.02
N PRO A 294 5.98 -3.22 30.29
CA PRO A 294 6.19 -2.29 31.40
C PRO A 294 7.67 -1.92 31.60
N ASP A 295 8.55 -2.91 31.52
CA ASP A 295 9.97 -2.79 31.88
C ASP A 295 10.77 -1.86 30.96
N THR A 296 10.30 -1.63 29.73
CA THR A 296 11.01 -0.76 28.76
C THR A 296 11.16 0.67 29.30
N PHE A 297 10.14 1.17 30.00
CA PHE A 297 10.10 2.54 30.50
C PHE A 297 10.45 2.68 31.98
N ASP A 298 10.68 1.56 32.68
CA ASP A 298 11.18 1.56 34.06
C ASP A 298 12.63 2.09 34.17
N GLN A 299 13.36 2.11 33.05
CA GLN A 299 14.69 2.75 32.94
C GLN A 299 14.65 4.27 33.14
N ALA A 300 13.47 4.88 33.03
CA ALA A 300 13.23 6.29 33.30
C ALA A 300 12.05 6.42 34.27
N PRO A 301 12.26 6.17 35.58
CA PRO A 301 11.18 6.04 36.55
C PRO A 301 10.43 7.36 36.75
N TYR A 302 9.16 7.26 37.14
CA TYR A 302 8.38 8.43 37.53
C TYR A 302 8.98 9.11 38.78
N VAL A 303 9.04 10.43 38.74
CA VAL A 303 9.45 11.29 39.86
C VAL A 303 8.28 12.20 40.18
N GLU A 304 7.89 12.29 41.46
CA GLU A 304 6.79 13.16 41.88
C GLU A 304 7.08 14.63 41.53
N GLU A 305 6.05 15.38 41.14
CA GLU A 305 6.17 16.78 40.63
C GLU A 305 6.75 17.79 41.64
N SER A 306 7.03 17.37 42.87
CA SER A 306 7.61 18.21 43.93
C SER A 306 9.04 18.66 43.62
N SER A 307 9.82 17.91 42.82
CA SER A 307 11.17 18.27 42.35
C SER A 307 11.19 18.61 40.85
N THR A 308 10.85 19.85 40.51
CA THR A 308 10.67 20.31 39.12
C THR A 308 11.82 20.04 38.15
N ARG A 309 13.06 19.88 38.62
CA ARG A 309 14.23 19.57 37.77
C ARG A 309 14.34 18.07 37.47
N GLU A 310 14.19 17.22 38.47
CA GLU A 310 14.31 15.76 38.32
C GLU A 310 13.11 15.20 37.55
N TRP A 311 11.90 15.72 37.82
CA TRP A 311 10.70 15.40 37.06
C TRP A 311 10.84 15.72 35.56
N LYS A 312 11.38 16.90 35.22
CA LYS A 312 11.65 17.27 33.82
C LYS A 312 12.67 16.37 33.15
N GLU A 313 13.71 15.97 33.88
CA GLU A 313 14.73 15.07 33.34
C GLU A 313 14.16 13.67 33.11
N ALA A 314 13.35 13.16 34.05
CA ALA A 314 12.66 11.87 33.89
C ALA A 314 11.69 11.87 32.69
N LEU A 315 10.91 12.94 32.51
CA LEU A 315 10.04 13.11 31.33
C LEU A 315 10.84 13.12 30.04
N LYS A 316 11.95 13.85 30.01
CA LYS A 316 12.85 13.91 28.85
C LYS A 316 13.43 12.54 28.53
N GLN A 317 13.86 11.79 29.53
CA GLN A 317 14.36 10.42 29.35
C GLN A 317 13.29 9.49 28.79
N ARG A 318 12.05 9.51 29.32
CA ARG A 318 10.94 8.73 28.75
C ARG A 318 10.62 9.12 27.32
N ARG A 319 10.62 10.42 27.01
CA ARG A 319 10.43 10.91 25.65
C ARG A 319 11.53 10.45 24.69
N ASN A 320 12.78 10.38 25.15
CA ASN A 320 13.88 9.82 24.36
C ASN A 320 13.70 8.31 24.11
N ILE A 321 13.35 7.53 25.16
CA ILE A 321 13.06 6.09 25.01
C ILE A 321 11.91 5.88 24.02
N LEU A 322 10.85 6.68 24.11
CA LEU A 322 9.72 6.62 23.19
C LEU A 322 10.15 6.90 21.74
N TYR A 323 11.05 7.86 21.52
CA TYR A 323 11.61 8.09 20.19
C TYR A 323 12.43 6.88 19.72
N ASP A 324 13.45 6.51 20.48
CA ASP A 324 14.43 5.50 20.10
C ASP A 324 13.81 4.11 19.90
N LYS A 325 12.78 3.76 20.67
CA LYS A 325 12.17 2.43 20.68
C LYS A 325 10.89 2.31 19.86
N VAL A 326 10.25 3.43 19.53
CA VAL A 326 8.92 3.42 18.87
C VAL A 326 8.91 4.30 17.64
N VAL A 327 9.21 5.59 17.77
CA VAL A 327 9.12 6.53 16.63
C VAL A 327 10.19 6.23 15.59
N PHE A 328 11.46 6.12 16.00
CA PHE A 328 12.58 5.90 15.10
C PHE A 328 12.47 4.58 14.32
N PRO A 329 12.11 3.41 14.91
CA PRO A 329 11.89 2.19 14.13
C PRO A 329 10.76 2.32 13.09
N LEU A 330 9.68 3.04 13.41
CA LEU A 330 8.59 3.29 12.46
C LEU A 330 9.02 4.27 11.35
N GLU A 331 9.82 5.27 11.69
CA GLU A 331 10.41 6.24 10.77
C GLU A 331 11.40 5.57 9.82
N ASP A 332 12.33 4.78 10.33
CA ASP A 332 13.33 4.01 9.58
C ASP A 332 12.64 3.01 8.63
N LEU A 333 11.60 2.32 9.13
CA LEU A 333 10.78 1.44 8.30
C LEU A 333 10.07 2.20 7.16
N LEU A 334 9.58 3.42 7.40
CA LEU A 334 8.98 4.27 6.36
C LEU A 334 9.99 4.85 5.37
N GLN A 335 11.19 5.19 5.83
CA GLN A 335 12.29 5.65 4.99
C GLN A 335 12.75 4.51 4.07
N GLY A 336 12.90 3.30 4.62
CA GLY A 336 13.25 2.09 3.86
C GLY A 336 12.25 1.74 2.75
N THR A 337 10.96 2.07 2.94
CA THR A 337 9.91 1.88 1.92
C THR A 337 9.75 3.06 0.96
N LYS A 338 10.42 4.20 1.20
CA LYS A 338 10.25 5.48 0.50
C LYS A 338 8.84 6.07 0.57
N TRP A 339 7.98 5.58 1.47
CA TRP A 339 6.61 6.11 1.61
C TRP A 339 6.55 7.47 2.29
N MET A 340 7.62 7.86 3.00
CA MET A 340 7.69 9.13 3.73
C MET A 340 7.76 10.36 2.80
N ASP A 341 8.28 10.22 1.58
CA ASP A 341 8.44 11.36 0.66
C ASP A 341 7.13 11.69 -0.08
N ASP A 342 6.18 10.76 -0.11
CA ASP A 342 4.99 10.80 -0.97
C ASP A 342 3.68 10.48 -0.22
N PHE A 343 3.65 10.51 1.12
CA PHE A 343 2.44 10.12 1.85
C PHE A 343 1.22 11.02 1.57
N THR A 344 1.43 12.26 1.13
CA THR A 344 0.34 13.17 0.70
C THR A 344 -0.33 12.73 -0.60
N LYS A 345 0.30 11.84 -1.37
CA LYS A 345 -0.25 11.23 -2.59
C LYS A 345 -1.06 9.95 -2.31
N ILE A 346 -1.16 9.50 -1.05
CA ILE A 346 -1.97 8.34 -0.71
C ILE A 346 -3.42 8.63 -1.06
N ALA A 347 -4.01 7.71 -1.84
CA ALA A 347 -5.39 7.78 -2.29
C ALA A 347 -6.37 7.89 -1.10
N PRO A 348 -7.51 8.58 -1.28
CA PRO A 348 -8.53 8.63 -0.26
C PRO A 348 -9.13 7.25 0.02
N LEU A 349 -9.71 7.06 1.22
CA LEU A 349 -10.41 5.84 1.57
C LEU A 349 -11.63 5.63 0.66
N ASP A 350 -11.74 4.44 0.09
CA ASP A 350 -12.88 4.04 -0.71
C ASP A 350 -14.16 3.95 0.13
N MET A 351 -15.27 4.41 -0.42
CA MET A 351 -16.55 4.41 0.31
C MET A 351 -17.01 2.98 0.64
N PRO A 352 -17.55 2.76 1.86
CA PRO A 352 -18.01 1.44 2.25
C PRO A 352 -19.21 1.04 1.39
N SER A 353 -19.08 -0.07 0.68
CA SER A 353 -20.21 -0.70 -0.01
C SER A 353 -21.12 -1.37 1.02
N LYS A 354 -22.12 -0.67 1.56
CA LYS A 354 -23.48 -1.16 1.90
C LYS A 354 -24.30 -0.18 2.76
N VAL A 355 -25.36 0.38 2.15
CA VAL A 355 -26.67 0.55 2.79
C VAL A 355 -27.73 0.35 1.70
N THR A 356 -28.38 -0.81 1.67
CA THR A 356 -29.67 -0.95 0.97
C THR A 356 -30.66 -1.50 1.98
N ALA A 357 -31.72 -0.73 2.19
CA ALA A 357 -32.77 -0.95 3.16
C ALA A 357 -33.57 -2.23 2.87
N ILE A 358 -34.17 -2.72 3.95
CA ILE A 358 -35.10 -3.84 4.07
C ILE A 358 -36.27 -3.71 3.09
N GLN A 359 -36.50 -4.72 2.25
CA GLN A 359 -37.83 -5.16 1.81
C GLN A 359 -37.88 -6.69 1.79
N GLU A 360 -38.89 -7.22 2.47
CA GLU A 360 -39.26 -8.64 2.55
C GLU A 360 -40.03 -9.12 1.27
N PRO A 361 -40.27 -10.43 1.08
CA PRO A 361 -39.90 -11.14 -0.13
C PRO A 361 -41.07 -11.57 -1.02
N THR A 362 -40.79 -11.83 -2.31
CA THR A 362 -41.58 -12.71 -3.17
C THR A 362 -40.67 -13.60 -4.05
N VAL A 363 -40.61 -14.87 -3.64
CA VAL A 363 -40.50 -16.16 -4.38
C VAL A 363 -40.48 -16.02 -5.91
N VAL A 364 -39.57 -16.62 -6.70
CA VAL A 364 -39.39 -18.07 -7.07
C VAL A 364 -37.96 -18.27 -7.69
N PRO A 365 -37.46 -19.50 -8.01
CA PRO A 365 -36.16 -20.01 -7.51
C PRO A 365 -35.16 -20.45 -8.60
N GLU A 366 -33.86 -20.26 -8.43
CA GLU A 366 -32.85 -21.06 -9.14
C GLU A 366 -31.46 -21.00 -8.47
N TYR A 367 -31.00 -22.19 -8.04
CA TYR A 367 -29.67 -22.62 -7.59
C TYR A 367 -28.92 -21.87 -6.46
N PRO A 368 -28.26 -22.59 -5.52
CA PRO A 368 -27.78 -22.01 -4.27
C PRO A 368 -26.49 -21.21 -4.47
N GLU A 369 -26.59 -19.88 -4.42
CA GLU A 369 -25.48 -19.02 -3.99
C GLU A 369 -25.30 -19.14 -2.48
N GLU A 370 -24.35 -19.95 -2.04
CA GLU A 370 -23.84 -19.86 -0.68
C GLU A 370 -23.14 -18.51 -0.48
N ARG A 371 -23.78 -17.65 0.31
CA ARG A 371 -23.15 -16.52 0.99
C ARG A 371 -21.86 -17.01 1.66
N ARG A 372 -20.71 -16.43 1.28
CA ARG A 372 -19.43 -16.63 1.99
C ARG A 372 -19.53 -16.08 3.41
N VAL A 373 -20.01 -16.94 4.30
CA VAL A 373 -19.57 -16.97 5.71
C VAL A 373 -18.03 -17.01 5.68
N LEU A 374 -17.39 -16.19 6.51
CA LEU A 374 -15.94 -16.26 6.73
C LEU A 374 -15.54 -17.70 7.05
N ASN A 375 -14.90 -18.36 6.08
CA ASN A 375 -14.38 -19.70 6.27
C ASN A 375 -13.24 -19.65 7.31
N PRO A 376 -13.23 -20.52 8.33
CA PRO A 376 -12.05 -20.72 9.15
C PRO A 376 -10.90 -21.15 8.22
N LYS A 377 -9.77 -20.44 8.30
CA LYS A 377 -8.54 -20.61 7.50
C LYS A 377 -8.46 -21.96 6.78
N LYS A 378 -8.82 -21.99 5.51
CA LYS A 378 -8.68 -23.17 4.65
C LYS A 378 -7.23 -23.61 4.74
N LYS A 379 -7.01 -24.84 5.21
CA LYS A 379 -5.67 -25.45 5.23
C LYS A 379 -5.19 -25.48 3.78
N ARG A 380 -4.00 -24.90 3.51
CA ARG A 380 -3.46 -24.87 2.14
C ARG A 380 -3.46 -26.27 1.55
N THR A 381 -3.91 -26.39 0.30
CA THR A 381 -3.90 -27.67 -0.40
C THR A 381 -2.46 -28.17 -0.57
N LYS A 382 -2.30 -29.44 -0.96
CA LYS A 382 -0.96 -29.95 -1.30
C LYS A 382 -0.39 -29.17 -2.50
N ASN A 383 -1.21 -28.91 -3.50
CA ASN A 383 -0.82 -28.22 -4.73
C ASN A 383 -0.41 -26.76 -4.46
N GLU A 384 -1.19 -26.00 -3.69
CA GLU A 384 -0.85 -24.62 -3.27
C GLU A 384 0.53 -24.54 -2.58
N ARG A 385 0.84 -25.51 -1.71
CA ARG A 385 2.16 -25.59 -1.05
C ARG A 385 3.27 -25.93 -2.02
N CYS A 386 3.08 -26.92 -2.89
CA CYS A 386 4.09 -27.30 -3.88
C CYS A 386 4.32 -26.17 -4.91
N ALA A 387 3.29 -25.43 -5.32
CA ALA A 387 3.41 -24.28 -6.20
C ALA A 387 4.19 -23.13 -5.54
N SER A 388 3.94 -22.88 -4.25
CA SER A 388 4.72 -21.90 -3.49
C SER A 388 6.20 -22.27 -3.42
N GLU A 389 6.51 -23.55 -3.16
CA GLU A 389 7.89 -24.06 -3.12
C GLU A 389 8.57 -23.97 -4.49
N TRP A 390 7.83 -24.26 -5.55
CA TRP A 390 8.31 -24.11 -6.93
C TRP A 390 8.76 -22.67 -7.22
N LEU A 391 7.95 -21.68 -6.85
CA LEU A 391 8.31 -20.26 -7.02
C LEU A 391 9.49 -19.83 -6.14
N LEU A 392 9.59 -20.36 -4.92
CA LEU A 392 10.75 -20.12 -4.04
C LEU A 392 12.05 -20.65 -4.66
N ARG A 393 12.00 -21.84 -5.26
CA ARG A 393 13.15 -22.41 -5.97
C ARG A 393 13.56 -21.55 -7.17
N LEU A 394 12.60 -21.03 -7.93
CA LEU A 394 12.87 -20.09 -9.02
C LEU A 394 13.48 -18.78 -8.52
N LYS A 395 13.03 -18.26 -7.37
CA LYS A 395 13.64 -17.10 -6.73
C LYS A 395 15.11 -17.36 -6.35
N GLY A 396 15.44 -18.58 -5.94
CA GLY A 396 16.82 -19.02 -5.72
C GLY A 396 17.67 -18.94 -6.99
N PHE A 397 17.14 -19.43 -8.12
CA PHE A 397 17.79 -19.30 -9.43
C PHE A 397 18.05 -17.84 -9.81
N ASN A 398 17.05 -16.97 -9.68
CA ASN A 398 17.18 -15.55 -10.00
C ASN A 398 18.25 -14.87 -9.11
N ARG A 399 18.36 -15.27 -7.84
CA ARG A 399 19.42 -14.79 -6.95
C ARG A 399 20.81 -15.22 -7.42
N GLU A 400 20.97 -16.45 -7.89
CA GLU A 400 22.25 -16.90 -8.45
C GLU A 400 22.63 -16.12 -9.71
N LEU A 401 21.67 -15.86 -10.60
CA LEU A 401 21.91 -15.02 -11.77
C LEU A 401 22.32 -13.59 -11.39
N ALA A 402 21.69 -13.01 -10.35
CA ALA A 402 22.02 -11.68 -9.85
C ALA A 402 23.38 -11.61 -9.12
N GLN A 403 23.78 -12.67 -8.41
CA GLN A 403 25.09 -12.72 -7.72
C GLN A 403 26.27 -12.85 -8.68
N VAL A 404 26.03 -13.45 -9.84
CA VAL A 404 26.98 -13.47 -10.95
C VAL A 404 27.10 -12.10 -11.63
N ALA A 405 26.21 -11.14 -11.29
CA ALA A 405 26.10 -9.81 -11.89
C ALA A 405 26.80 -8.66 -11.14
N PRO A 406 27.83 -8.89 -10.29
CA PRO A 406 28.91 -7.89 -10.26
C PRO A 406 30.30 -8.51 -10.04
N ALA A 407 30.99 -8.87 -11.11
CA ALA A 407 32.45 -8.83 -11.13
C ALA A 407 32.96 -8.52 -12.55
N VAL A 408 33.81 -7.50 -12.63
CA VAL A 408 34.62 -7.06 -13.78
C VAL A 408 33.91 -6.15 -14.79
N GLY A 409 34.39 -4.91 -14.85
CA GLY A 409 33.79 -3.80 -15.57
C GLY A 409 33.81 -3.94 -17.10
N LEU A 410 32.67 -3.59 -17.70
CA LEU A 410 32.58 -3.13 -19.07
C LEU A 410 31.66 -1.90 -19.14
N LYS A 411 32.09 -0.93 -19.95
CA LYS A 411 31.46 0.37 -20.20
C LYS A 411 30.30 0.21 -21.18
N ASP A 412 29.14 -0.22 -20.68
CA ASP A 412 27.76 0.21 -21.05
C ASP A 412 26.71 -0.89 -20.69
N PRO A 413 26.01 -0.78 -19.54
CA PRO A 413 24.99 -1.73 -19.04
C PRO A 413 23.53 -1.42 -19.48
N SER A 414 23.31 -0.59 -20.50
CA SER A 414 22.13 0.29 -20.54
C SER A 414 20.75 -0.25 -20.97
N ARG A 415 20.59 -1.48 -21.51
CA ARG A 415 19.24 -1.97 -21.92
C ARG A 415 18.87 -3.31 -21.29
N ARG A 416 17.97 -3.26 -20.31
CA ARG A 416 17.30 -4.43 -19.72
C ARG A 416 16.33 -5.06 -20.71
N VAL A 417 16.06 -6.35 -20.53
CA VAL A 417 15.04 -7.07 -21.31
C VAL A 417 13.69 -6.43 -21.06
N ARG A 418 12.95 -6.12 -22.12
CA ARG A 418 11.63 -5.49 -22.05
C ARG A 418 10.54 -6.52 -22.30
N ILE A 419 9.61 -6.66 -21.34
CA ILE A 419 8.47 -7.59 -21.44
C ILE A 419 7.17 -6.80 -21.43
N ALA A 420 6.39 -6.93 -22.50
CA ALA A 420 5.05 -6.38 -22.57
C ALA A 420 4.01 -7.42 -22.14
N VAL A 421 3.14 -7.06 -21.21
CA VAL A 421 1.99 -7.87 -20.77
C VAL A 421 0.72 -7.22 -21.30
N LEU A 422 -0.01 -7.94 -22.16
CA LEU A 422 -1.27 -7.51 -22.74
C LEU A 422 -2.40 -8.22 -22.00
N ASP A 423 -3.12 -7.51 -21.12
CA ASP A 423 -4.14 -8.13 -20.26
C ASP A 423 -5.17 -7.11 -19.73
N THR A 424 -5.76 -7.34 -18.55
CA THR A 424 -6.80 -6.49 -17.94
C THR A 424 -6.27 -5.23 -17.25
N GLY A 425 -4.96 -5.06 -17.24
CA GLY A 425 -4.23 -3.98 -16.58
C GLY A 425 -3.42 -4.46 -15.39
N TYR A 426 -3.02 -3.56 -14.50
CA TYR A 426 -2.51 -3.92 -13.18
C TYR A 426 -3.01 -2.90 -12.15
N ASP A 427 -3.23 -3.35 -10.93
CA ASP A 427 -3.52 -2.49 -9.78
C ASP A 427 -2.21 -2.04 -9.15
N ASP A 428 -1.82 -0.78 -9.40
CA ASP A 428 -0.60 -0.19 -8.86
C ASP A 428 -0.65 0.00 -7.32
N ASN A 429 -1.80 -0.23 -6.69
CA ASN A 429 -1.96 -0.23 -5.24
C ASN A 429 -1.78 -1.60 -4.59
N ALA A 430 -1.59 -2.67 -5.38
CA ALA A 430 -1.31 -3.98 -4.83
C ALA A 430 0.08 -3.97 -4.13
N PRO A 431 0.21 -4.48 -2.88
CA PRO A 431 1.46 -4.42 -2.11
C PRO A 431 2.72 -4.90 -2.83
N PHE A 432 2.54 -5.87 -3.74
CA PHE A 432 3.63 -6.41 -4.55
C PHE A 432 4.35 -5.36 -5.41
N PHE A 433 3.65 -4.37 -5.97
CA PHE A 433 4.25 -3.40 -6.88
C PHE A 433 5.02 -2.27 -6.17
N PHE A 434 4.86 -2.14 -4.85
CA PHE A 434 5.62 -1.20 -4.03
C PHE A 434 6.94 -1.76 -3.50
N LEU A 435 7.26 -3.02 -3.79
CA LEU A 435 8.57 -3.56 -3.44
C LEU A 435 9.65 -2.75 -4.18
N PRO A 436 10.72 -2.26 -3.52
CA PRO A 436 11.71 -1.38 -4.14
C PRO A 436 12.34 -1.93 -5.42
N ASP A 437 12.53 -3.26 -5.48
CA ASP A 437 13.07 -3.97 -6.64
C ASP A 437 12.07 -4.08 -7.80
N VAL A 438 10.77 -3.87 -7.54
CA VAL A 438 9.66 -3.98 -8.48
C VAL A 438 9.20 -2.63 -9.02
N GLU A 439 9.07 -1.61 -8.16
CA GLU A 439 8.60 -0.27 -8.56
C GLU A 439 9.45 0.31 -9.71
N GLY A 440 10.77 0.11 -9.62
CA GLY A 440 11.72 0.53 -10.66
C GLY A 440 11.64 -0.24 -11.98
N ARG A 441 10.83 -1.30 -12.07
CA ARG A 441 10.72 -2.18 -13.25
C ARG A 441 9.50 -1.89 -14.12
N LEU A 442 8.44 -1.28 -13.58
CA LEU A 442 7.28 -0.87 -14.38
C LEU A 442 7.63 0.39 -15.19
N LYS A 443 7.85 0.22 -16.50
CA LYS A 443 8.37 1.28 -17.38
C LYS A 443 7.33 1.91 -18.29
N GLY A 444 6.19 1.27 -18.50
CA GLY A 444 5.16 1.84 -19.36
C GLY A 444 3.78 1.26 -19.13
N TRP A 445 2.79 2.11 -19.39
CA TRP A 445 1.37 1.82 -19.28
C TRP A 445 0.66 2.33 -20.54
N LYS A 446 -0.32 1.57 -21.03
CA LYS A 446 -1.23 2.03 -22.08
C LYS A 446 -2.59 1.39 -21.92
N ASP A 447 -3.63 2.21 -21.82
CA ASP A 447 -5.03 1.75 -21.79
C ASP A 447 -5.67 1.88 -23.19
N TRP A 448 -6.08 0.76 -23.78
CA TRP A 448 -6.78 0.70 -25.06
C TRP A 448 -8.30 0.63 -24.93
N ILE A 449 -8.83 0.63 -23.72
CA ILE A 449 -10.28 0.58 -23.44
C ILE A 449 -10.85 1.99 -23.42
N ASP A 450 -10.33 2.85 -22.54
CA ASP A 450 -10.81 4.24 -22.40
C ASP A 450 -9.70 5.28 -22.34
N GLY A 451 -8.44 4.87 -22.57
CA GLY A 451 -7.32 5.82 -22.69
C GLY A 451 -6.88 6.45 -21.38
N SER A 452 -7.17 5.83 -20.23
CA SER A 452 -6.69 6.31 -18.94
C SER A 452 -5.15 6.26 -18.84
N ASP A 453 -4.55 7.34 -18.35
CA ASP A 453 -3.12 7.42 -18.04
C ASP A 453 -2.77 6.77 -16.69
N GLN A 454 -3.77 6.43 -15.88
CA GLN A 454 -3.57 5.79 -14.57
C GLN A 454 -3.69 4.26 -14.69
N PRO A 455 -2.72 3.48 -14.19
CA PRO A 455 -2.84 2.05 -14.08
C PRO A 455 -4.08 1.65 -13.29
N ARG A 456 -4.77 0.62 -13.77
CA ARG A 456 -5.88 0.00 -13.05
C ARG A 456 -6.18 -1.39 -13.56
N ASP A 457 -6.65 -2.25 -12.67
CA ASP A 457 -7.18 -3.56 -12.98
C ASP A 457 -8.41 -3.83 -12.12
N LEU A 458 -9.58 -3.85 -12.75
CA LEU A 458 -10.86 -4.06 -12.04
C LEU A 458 -11.15 -5.55 -11.82
N HIS A 459 -10.43 -6.44 -12.50
CA HIS A 459 -10.64 -7.88 -12.42
C HIS A 459 -9.60 -8.57 -11.53
N GLY A 460 -8.32 -8.20 -11.68
CA GLY A 460 -7.19 -8.79 -10.96
C GLY A 460 -6.38 -9.81 -11.75
N HIS A 461 -6.79 -10.17 -12.98
CA HIS A 461 -6.08 -11.16 -13.78
C HIS A 461 -4.75 -10.61 -14.29
N GLY A 462 -4.77 -9.41 -14.88
CA GLY A 462 -3.55 -8.76 -15.33
C GLY A 462 -2.59 -8.47 -14.17
N THR A 463 -3.08 -8.03 -13.02
CA THR A 463 -2.29 -7.87 -11.79
C THR A 463 -1.54 -9.15 -11.43
N HIS A 464 -2.25 -10.28 -11.40
CA HIS A 464 -1.69 -11.60 -11.09
C HIS A 464 -0.55 -11.98 -12.04
N LEU A 465 -0.76 -11.77 -13.34
CA LEU A 465 0.20 -12.12 -14.37
C LEU A 465 1.42 -11.20 -14.42
N VAL A 466 1.21 -9.89 -14.32
CA VAL A 466 2.31 -8.90 -14.26
C VAL A 466 3.20 -9.22 -13.05
N SER A 467 2.60 -9.52 -11.90
CA SER A 467 3.34 -9.95 -10.72
C SER A 467 4.10 -11.26 -10.92
N LEU A 468 3.53 -12.25 -11.62
CA LEU A 468 4.24 -13.50 -11.93
C LEU A 468 5.43 -13.27 -12.86
N VAL A 469 5.27 -12.45 -13.90
CA VAL A 469 6.36 -12.08 -14.79
C VAL A 469 7.50 -11.45 -14.00
N LEU A 470 7.21 -10.51 -13.08
CA LEU A 470 8.20 -9.86 -12.22
C LEU A 470 8.83 -10.82 -11.20
N LYS A 471 8.06 -11.75 -10.60
CA LYS A 471 8.61 -12.79 -9.72
C LYS A 471 9.60 -13.69 -10.48
N CYS A 472 9.34 -13.95 -11.76
CA CYS A 472 10.17 -14.78 -12.62
C CYS A 472 11.36 -14.03 -13.24
N ALA A 473 11.19 -12.74 -13.56
CA ALA A 473 12.18 -11.86 -14.20
C ALA A 473 12.32 -10.52 -13.44
N PRO A 474 12.93 -10.53 -12.24
CA PRO A 474 13.02 -9.35 -11.38
C PRO A 474 13.85 -8.21 -11.99
N ASP A 475 14.74 -8.52 -12.93
CA ASP A 475 15.60 -7.54 -13.60
C ASP A 475 15.05 -7.01 -14.93
N ALA A 476 13.93 -7.57 -15.42
CA ALA A 476 13.30 -7.12 -16.65
C ALA A 476 12.52 -5.81 -16.45
N ASP A 477 12.48 -4.99 -17.49
CA ASP A 477 11.60 -3.83 -17.55
C ASP A 477 10.24 -4.26 -18.12
N ILE A 478 9.16 -3.92 -17.42
CA ILE A 478 7.81 -4.39 -17.71
C ILE A 478 6.96 -3.26 -18.24
N TYR A 479 6.20 -3.55 -19.30
CA TYR A 479 5.26 -2.65 -19.93
C TYR A 479 3.89 -3.30 -19.92
N VAL A 480 2.84 -2.58 -19.52
CA VAL A 480 1.50 -3.15 -19.40
C VAL A 480 0.54 -2.44 -20.34
N ALA A 481 -0.06 -3.21 -21.24
CA ALA A 481 -1.12 -2.76 -22.13
C ALA A 481 -2.45 -3.34 -21.67
N ARG A 482 -3.34 -2.47 -21.19
CA ARG A 482 -4.71 -2.85 -20.83
C ARG A 482 -5.57 -2.90 -22.10
N ILE A 483 -6.12 -4.07 -22.39
CA ILE A 483 -6.83 -4.35 -23.65
C ILE A 483 -8.29 -4.75 -23.46
N ALA A 484 -8.69 -5.21 -22.27
CA ALA A 484 -10.08 -5.46 -21.88
C ALA A 484 -10.29 -5.35 -20.36
N GLU A 485 -11.53 -5.20 -19.89
CA GLU A 485 -11.80 -5.02 -18.46
C GLU A 485 -11.74 -6.33 -17.67
N SER A 486 -11.96 -7.45 -18.35
CA SER A 486 -11.96 -8.80 -17.76
C SER A 486 -11.57 -9.83 -18.83
N PRO A 487 -11.15 -11.05 -18.43
CA PRO A 487 -10.78 -12.10 -19.37
C PRO A 487 -11.86 -12.43 -20.40
N ASN A 488 -13.13 -12.42 -19.99
CA ASN A 488 -14.25 -12.71 -20.89
C ASN A 488 -14.41 -11.64 -21.98
N LYS A 489 -14.14 -10.37 -21.67
CA LYS A 489 -14.19 -9.27 -22.65
C LYS A 489 -12.95 -9.22 -23.56
N LEU A 490 -11.87 -9.95 -23.25
CA LEU A 490 -10.71 -10.07 -24.14
C LEU A 490 -11.10 -10.71 -25.49
N LEU A 491 -12.08 -11.62 -25.46
CA LEU A 491 -12.61 -12.31 -26.64
C LEU A 491 -13.23 -11.37 -27.69
N ASP A 492 -13.69 -10.19 -27.26
CA ASP A 492 -14.28 -9.18 -28.13
C ASP A 492 -13.32 -8.04 -28.48
N SER A 493 -12.07 -8.11 -27.97
CA SER A 493 -11.12 -6.99 -27.98
C SER A 493 -10.02 -7.15 -29.04
N SER A 494 -10.26 -7.91 -30.12
CA SER A 494 -9.22 -8.27 -31.10
C SER A 494 -8.52 -7.05 -31.75
N LYS A 495 -9.26 -5.96 -31.99
CA LYS A 495 -8.68 -4.69 -32.48
C LYS A 495 -7.75 -4.02 -31.46
N ASN A 496 -8.09 -4.08 -30.17
CA ASN A 496 -7.26 -3.53 -29.10
C ASN A 496 -5.98 -4.36 -28.95
N VAL A 497 -6.10 -5.69 -29.04
CA VAL A 497 -4.95 -6.60 -29.04
C VAL A 497 -3.98 -6.27 -30.17
N ALA A 498 -4.48 -6.15 -31.41
CA ALA A 498 -3.65 -5.83 -32.57
C ALA A 498 -2.89 -4.50 -32.39
N LYS A 499 -3.58 -3.44 -31.94
CA LYS A 499 -2.95 -2.15 -31.62
C LYS A 499 -1.89 -2.26 -30.52
N ALA A 500 -2.17 -3.03 -29.47
CA ALA A 500 -1.25 -3.24 -28.37
C ALA A 500 0.01 -4.01 -28.80
N ILE A 501 -0.12 -4.99 -29.70
CA ILE A 501 1.03 -5.71 -30.28
C ILE A 501 1.91 -4.75 -31.09
N SER A 502 1.31 -3.96 -32.00
CA SER A 502 2.07 -2.99 -32.80
C SER A 502 2.76 -1.95 -31.90
N TRP A 503 2.08 -1.44 -30.87
CA TRP A 503 2.64 -0.49 -29.90
C TRP A 503 3.78 -1.09 -29.08
N ALA A 504 3.60 -2.29 -28.54
CA ALA A 504 4.64 -2.98 -27.77
C ALA A 504 5.89 -3.25 -28.61
N SER A 505 5.72 -3.61 -29.89
CA SER A 505 6.82 -3.84 -30.83
C SER A 505 7.57 -2.55 -31.21
N ARG A 506 6.84 -1.48 -31.54
CA ARG A 506 7.41 -0.24 -32.11
C ARG A 506 7.85 0.78 -31.07
N GLU A 507 6.97 1.09 -30.13
CA GLU A 507 7.16 2.20 -29.19
C GLU A 507 7.91 1.76 -27.93
N TRP A 508 7.54 0.59 -27.40
CA TRP A 508 8.23 0.02 -26.25
C TRP A 508 9.45 -0.82 -26.63
N GLU A 509 9.55 -1.22 -27.90
CA GLU A 509 10.60 -2.10 -28.41
C GLU A 509 10.74 -3.37 -27.55
N ALA A 510 9.60 -3.96 -27.17
CA ALA A 510 9.55 -5.14 -26.32
C ALA A 510 10.32 -6.30 -26.96
N ASP A 511 11.06 -7.03 -26.13
CA ASP A 511 11.73 -8.27 -26.51
C ASP A 511 10.76 -9.46 -26.42
N ILE A 512 9.81 -9.39 -25.47
CA ILE A 512 8.82 -10.42 -25.20
C ILE A 512 7.43 -9.77 -25.10
N ILE A 513 6.44 -10.38 -25.73
CA ILE A 513 5.02 -10.05 -25.59
C ILE A 513 4.29 -11.26 -25.00
N SER A 514 3.72 -11.10 -23.81
CA SER A 514 2.94 -12.12 -23.10
C SER A 514 1.44 -11.88 -23.30
N MET A 515 0.74 -12.88 -23.83
CA MET A 515 -0.68 -12.83 -24.19
C MET A 515 -1.45 -13.98 -23.50
N SER A 516 -1.96 -13.72 -22.31
CA SER A 516 -2.58 -14.75 -21.47
C SER A 516 -4.09 -14.92 -21.73
N PHE A 517 -4.47 -14.91 -23.00
CA PHE A 517 -5.84 -15.03 -23.50
C PHE A 517 -5.86 -15.77 -24.83
N GLY A 518 -7.05 -16.13 -25.32
CA GLY A 518 -7.19 -16.76 -26.62
C GLY A 518 -8.59 -16.63 -27.22
N PHE A 519 -8.66 -16.71 -28.54
CA PHE A 519 -9.85 -16.70 -29.39
C PHE A 519 -10.00 -18.10 -30.01
N ALA A 520 -11.23 -18.58 -30.16
CA ALA A 520 -11.50 -19.86 -30.81
C ALA A 520 -11.05 -19.86 -32.29
N ASP A 521 -11.28 -18.72 -32.96
CA ASP A 521 -10.97 -18.50 -34.37
C ASP A 521 -9.82 -17.51 -34.56
N GLU A 522 -9.11 -17.68 -35.68
CA GLU A 522 -8.01 -16.79 -36.04
C GLU A 522 -8.55 -15.37 -36.24
N GLN A 523 -7.85 -14.40 -35.68
CA GLN A 523 -8.17 -12.99 -35.84
C GLN A 523 -7.17 -12.37 -36.82
N PRO A 524 -7.57 -12.05 -38.07
CA PRO A 524 -6.63 -11.56 -39.09
C PRO A 524 -5.82 -10.35 -38.64
N CYS A 525 -6.46 -9.39 -37.96
CA CYS A 525 -5.77 -8.19 -37.46
C CYS A 525 -4.66 -8.49 -36.44
N ILE A 526 -4.84 -9.50 -35.58
CA ILE A 526 -3.82 -9.91 -34.61
C ILE A 526 -2.70 -10.65 -35.35
N SER A 527 -3.05 -11.53 -36.29
CA SER A 527 -2.05 -12.28 -37.06
C SER A 527 -1.18 -11.34 -37.90
N ASP A 528 -1.77 -10.35 -38.55
CA ASP A 528 -1.06 -9.33 -39.30
C ASP A 528 -0.14 -8.50 -38.38
N ALA A 529 -0.62 -8.07 -37.21
CA ALA A 529 0.19 -7.36 -36.23
C ALA A 529 1.40 -8.18 -35.73
N ILE A 530 1.22 -9.49 -35.51
CA ILE A 530 2.32 -10.39 -35.13
C ILE A 530 3.33 -10.51 -36.29
N ARG A 531 2.88 -10.75 -37.52
CA ARG A 531 3.75 -10.88 -38.70
C ARG A 531 4.53 -9.59 -38.98
N GLU A 532 3.86 -8.45 -38.87
CA GLU A 532 4.47 -7.13 -39.03
C GLU A 532 5.53 -6.88 -37.96
N ALA A 533 5.22 -7.17 -36.70
CA ALA A 533 6.19 -7.06 -35.60
C ALA A 533 7.41 -7.98 -35.81
N VAL A 534 7.20 -9.24 -36.22
CA VAL A 534 8.30 -10.16 -36.56
C VAL A 534 9.17 -9.60 -37.69
N TYR A 535 8.55 -9.09 -38.75
CA TYR A 535 9.25 -8.53 -39.90
C TYR A 535 10.08 -7.29 -39.51
N GLU A 536 9.48 -6.31 -38.84
CA GLU A 536 10.12 -5.06 -38.44
C GLU A 536 11.25 -5.28 -37.43
N ARG A 537 11.06 -6.24 -36.52
CA ARG A 537 12.04 -6.61 -35.50
C ARG A 537 13.05 -7.64 -36.02
N LYS A 538 13.04 -7.98 -37.32
CA LYS A 538 13.97 -8.96 -37.92
C LYS A 538 14.02 -10.28 -37.13
N ASP A 539 12.86 -10.79 -36.76
CA ASP A 539 12.67 -12.02 -36.00
C ASP A 539 13.19 -11.95 -34.53
N SER A 540 13.56 -10.77 -34.02
CA SER A 540 14.08 -10.57 -32.66
C SER A 540 13.01 -10.10 -31.66
N ILE A 541 11.83 -10.73 -31.70
CA ILE A 541 10.73 -10.51 -30.74
C ILE A 541 10.02 -11.84 -30.48
N LEU A 542 9.73 -12.12 -29.22
CA LEU A 542 9.11 -13.38 -28.80
C LEU A 542 7.67 -13.16 -28.37
N PHE A 543 6.78 -14.04 -28.80
CA PHE A 543 5.38 -14.04 -28.40
C PHE A 543 5.07 -15.30 -27.61
N PHE A 544 4.53 -15.15 -26.41
CA PHE A 544 4.01 -16.25 -25.60
C PHE A 544 2.51 -16.12 -25.47
N ALA A 545 1.78 -17.22 -25.62
CA ALA A 545 0.33 -17.19 -25.44
C ALA A 545 -0.23 -18.38 -24.65
N ALA A 546 -1.32 -18.10 -23.95
CA ALA A 546 -2.09 -19.07 -23.20
C ALA A 546 -2.85 -19.98 -24.16
N ALA A 547 -2.68 -21.28 -23.94
CA ALA A 547 -2.97 -22.20 -25.00
C ALA A 547 -4.41 -22.77 -24.96
N SER A 548 -5.09 -22.72 -23.80
CA SER A 548 -6.55 -22.85 -23.56
C SER A 548 -6.80 -23.50 -22.19
N ASN A 549 -7.94 -23.21 -21.57
CA ASN A 549 -8.39 -23.77 -20.30
C ASN A 549 -9.62 -24.69 -20.41
N TYR A 550 -10.05 -25.05 -21.63
CA TYR A 550 -11.29 -25.82 -21.86
C TYR A 550 -11.06 -27.33 -21.95
N GLY A 551 -9.84 -27.79 -21.68
CA GLY A 551 -9.47 -29.20 -21.73
C GLY A 551 -9.69 -29.81 -23.10
N ALA A 552 -9.98 -31.10 -23.15
CA ALA A 552 -10.27 -31.84 -24.38
C ALA A 552 -11.57 -31.40 -25.11
N ASN A 553 -12.34 -30.47 -24.54
CA ASN A 553 -13.57 -29.98 -25.16
C ASN A 553 -13.33 -28.89 -26.20
N ASP A 554 -12.13 -28.33 -26.27
CA ASP A 554 -11.76 -27.34 -27.27
C ASP A 554 -10.34 -27.58 -27.78
N ARG A 555 -10.04 -27.04 -28.95
CA ARG A 555 -8.69 -27.04 -29.52
C ARG A 555 -7.84 -25.95 -28.89
N GLU A 556 -6.57 -25.94 -29.25
CA GLU A 556 -5.69 -24.82 -28.95
C GLU A 556 -6.24 -23.50 -29.55
N MET A 557 -6.25 -22.47 -28.70
CA MET A 557 -6.77 -21.15 -29.06
C MET A 557 -5.74 -20.31 -29.82
N PHE A 558 -6.23 -19.37 -30.61
CA PHE A 558 -5.42 -18.33 -31.23
C PHE A 558 -5.21 -17.18 -30.22
N PRO A 559 -4.03 -16.56 -30.04
CA PRO A 559 -2.85 -16.64 -30.90
C PRO A 559 -1.87 -17.77 -30.56
N ALA A 560 -2.11 -18.63 -29.56
CA ALA A 560 -1.16 -19.69 -29.20
C ALA A 560 -0.82 -20.64 -30.37
N ARG A 561 -1.79 -20.95 -31.22
CA ARG A 561 -1.59 -21.75 -32.43
C ARG A 561 -0.92 -21.03 -33.61
N HIS A 562 -0.61 -19.74 -33.50
CA HIS A 562 0.01 -18.99 -34.59
C HIS A 562 1.50 -19.39 -34.73
N ASP A 563 1.99 -19.55 -35.95
CA ASP A 563 3.33 -20.10 -36.23
C ASP A 563 4.49 -19.30 -35.61
N SER A 564 4.31 -17.99 -35.40
CA SER A 564 5.29 -17.12 -34.74
C SER A 564 5.16 -17.05 -33.22
N VAL A 565 4.22 -17.78 -32.62
CA VAL A 565 3.93 -17.76 -31.18
C VAL A 565 4.43 -19.05 -30.52
N ILE A 566 4.86 -18.93 -29.27
CA ILE A 566 5.22 -20.04 -28.40
C ILE A 566 4.03 -20.30 -27.48
N SER A 567 3.34 -21.42 -27.74
CA SER A 567 2.21 -21.90 -26.95
C SER A 567 2.67 -22.49 -25.63
N ILE A 568 1.99 -22.15 -24.53
CA ILE A 568 2.32 -22.62 -23.17
C ILE A 568 1.10 -23.24 -22.48
N ARG A 569 1.34 -24.40 -21.85
CA ARG A 569 0.37 -25.21 -21.11
C ARG A 569 0.62 -25.19 -19.61
N GLY A 570 -0.41 -25.48 -18.82
CA GLY A 570 -0.33 -25.50 -17.36
C GLY A 570 0.01 -26.87 -16.79
N THR A 571 0.91 -26.90 -15.83
CA THR A 571 1.27 -28.10 -15.07
C THR A 571 1.13 -27.87 -13.57
N ASN A 572 1.02 -28.93 -12.79
CA ASN A 572 1.31 -28.82 -11.36
C ASN A 572 2.82 -28.68 -11.09
N ALA A 573 3.19 -28.51 -9.83
CA ALA A 573 4.58 -28.34 -9.41
C ALA A 573 5.49 -29.57 -9.63
N ASN A 574 4.93 -30.74 -9.99
CA ASN A 574 5.70 -31.94 -10.34
C ASN A 574 5.85 -32.12 -11.86
N GLY A 575 5.27 -31.24 -12.66
CA GLY A 575 5.30 -31.32 -14.12
C GLY A 575 4.20 -32.18 -14.75
N ASP A 576 3.18 -32.59 -13.99
CA ASP A 576 2.01 -33.23 -14.60
C ASP A 576 1.15 -32.17 -15.28
N PHE A 577 0.78 -32.44 -16.54
CA PHE A 577 -0.11 -31.56 -17.29
C PHE A 577 -1.56 -31.72 -16.84
N GLU A 578 -2.16 -30.59 -16.47
CA GLU A 578 -3.53 -30.52 -15.95
C GLU A 578 -4.60 -30.76 -17.02
N ASP A 579 -5.81 -31.07 -16.57
CA ASP A 579 -6.95 -31.42 -17.43
C ASP A 579 -7.55 -30.24 -18.20
N PHE A 580 -7.36 -29.01 -17.72
CA PHE A 580 -7.77 -27.79 -18.42
C PHE A 580 -6.99 -27.54 -19.71
N ASN A 581 -5.88 -28.24 -19.94
CA ASN A 581 -5.11 -28.13 -21.17
C ASN A 581 -5.82 -28.82 -22.35
N PRO A 582 -5.91 -28.19 -23.53
CA PRO A 582 -6.41 -28.84 -24.72
C PRO A 582 -5.39 -29.87 -25.27
N PRO A 583 -5.84 -30.75 -26.17
CA PRO A 583 -5.00 -31.80 -26.72
C PRO A 583 -3.87 -31.24 -27.57
N LYS A 584 -2.78 -32.01 -27.64
CA LYS A 584 -1.65 -31.76 -28.54
C LYS A 584 -2.10 -31.85 -30.00
N SER A 585 -1.70 -30.89 -30.83
CA SER A 585 -1.96 -30.96 -32.28
C SER A 585 -1.07 -32.04 -32.94
N GLN A 586 -1.53 -32.63 -34.04
CA GLN A 586 -0.76 -33.67 -34.75
C GLN A 586 0.59 -33.15 -35.27
N ASP A 587 0.64 -31.89 -35.68
CA ASP A 587 1.84 -31.24 -36.21
C ASP A 587 2.75 -30.65 -35.11
N GLU A 588 2.31 -30.69 -33.86
CA GLU A 588 3.05 -30.13 -32.74
C GLU A 588 4.19 -31.07 -32.35
N VAL A 589 5.44 -30.69 -32.63
CA VAL A 589 6.59 -31.54 -32.30
C VAL A 589 6.77 -31.67 -30.78
N ALA A 590 6.63 -30.57 -30.04
CA ALA A 590 6.81 -30.51 -28.61
C ALA A 590 5.81 -29.54 -27.96
N VAL A 591 5.21 -29.99 -26.85
CA VAL A 591 4.30 -29.20 -26.02
C VAL A 591 5.08 -28.71 -24.80
N PHE A 592 5.17 -27.40 -24.60
CA PHE A 592 5.80 -26.84 -23.40
C PHE A 592 4.77 -26.54 -22.32
N GLY A 593 5.03 -27.00 -21.10
CA GLY A 593 4.26 -26.66 -19.93
C GLY A 593 5.13 -26.24 -18.77
N THR A 594 4.64 -25.30 -17.96
CA THR A 594 5.28 -24.91 -16.70
C THR A 594 4.21 -24.74 -15.63
N LEU A 595 4.59 -24.30 -14.43
CA LEU A 595 3.68 -24.20 -13.30
C LEU A 595 2.42 -23.38 -13.68
N GLY A 596 1.24 -23.96 -13.45
CA GLY A 596 -0.04 -23.34 -13.80
C GLY A 596 -1.22 -23.82 -12.95
N LEU A 597 -0.99 -24.64 -11.92
CA LEU A 597 -2.01 -25.08 -10.96
C LEU A 597 -1.76 -24.47 -9.59
N ASP A 598 -2.79 -23.84 -9.03
CA ASP A 598 -2.84 -23.28 -7.67
C ASP A 598 -1.62 -22.38 -7.38
N VAL A 599 -1.36 -21.43 -8.27
CA VAL A 599 -0.16 -20.57 -8.21
C VAL A 599 -0.47 -19.28 -7.47
N PRO A 600 0.30 -18.94 -6.41
CA PRO A 600 0.11 -17.70 -5.66
C PRO A 600 0.71 -16.49 -6.38
N SER A 601 -0.10 -15.46 -6.59
CA SER A 601 0.36 -14.14 -7.03
C SER A 601 -0.56 -13.03 -6.56
N ALA A 602 -0.10 -11.78 -6.69
CA ALA A 602 -0.87 -10.62 -6.29
C ALA A 602 -2.21 -10.58 -7.04
N TRP A 603 -3.22 -9.96 -6.45
CA TRP A 603 -4.52 -9.78 -7.07
C TRP A 603 -5.00 -8.37 -6.81
N ALA A 604 -5.73 -7.79 -7.77
CA ALA A 604 -6.24 -6.42 -7.61
C ALA A 604 -7.11 -6.32 -6.35
N ASN A 605 -6.93 -5.23 -5.59
CA ASN A 605 -7.63 -4.97 -4.33
C ASN A 605 -7.46 -6.09 -3.27
N SER A 606 -6.37 -6.86 -3.33
CA SER A 606 -6.03 -7.88 -2.34
C SER A 606 -4.64 -7.62 -1.79
N ASP A 607 -4.50 -7.62 -0.46
CA ASP A 607 -3.19 -7.61 0.18
C ASP A 607 -2.54 -8.99 0.24
N TYR A 608 -3.30 -10.06 -0.03
CA TYR A 608 -2.84 -11.44 -0.02
C TYR A 608 -2.59 -11.94 -1.45
N ASP A 609 -1.61 -12.86 -1.60
CA ASP A 609 -1.48 -13.67 -2.81
C ASP A 609 -2.74 -14.54 -2.99
N GLU A 610 -3.37 -14.44 -4.16
CA GLU A 610 -4.46 -15.31 -4.59
C GLU A 610 -3.91 -16.49 -5.39
N TYR A 611 -4.47 -17.68 -5.14
CA TYR A 611 -4.09 -18.92 -5.81
C TYR A 611 -4.98 -19.10 -7.04
N LYS A 612 -4.37 -19.07 -8.23
CA LYS A 612 -5.08 -19.22 -9.50
C LYS A 612 -4.45 -20.32 -10.35
N SER A 613 -5.29 -20.89 -11.21
CA SER A 613 -4.94 -21.99 -12.10
C SER A 613 -5.31 -21.66 -13.53
N GLY A 614 -4.51 -22.12 -14.48
CA GLY A 614 -4.77 -22.01 -15.90
C GLY A 614 -3.50 -21.89 -16.74
N THR A 615 -3.65 -22.00 -18.06
CA THR A 615 -2.57 -21.77 -19.01
C THR A 615 -2.12 -20.32 -19.02
N SER A 616 -2.99 -19.35 -18.67
CA SER A 616 -2.63 -17.94 -18.51
C SER A 616 -1.50 -17.73 -17.51
N ILE A 617 -1.57 -18.44 -16.38
CA ILE A 617 -0.58 -18.44 -15.31
C ILE A 617 0.76 -18.99 -15.81
N ALA A 618 0.71 -20.14 -16.49
CA ALA A 618 1.90 -20.79 -17.04
C ALA A 618 2.57 -19.94 -18.13
N THR A 619 1.79 -19.26 -18.98
CA THR A 619 2.30 -18.34 -20.00
C THR A 619 3.10 -17.18 -19.39
N ALA A 620 2.58 -16.54 -18.33
CA ALA A 620 3.30 -15.47 -17.65
C ALA A 620 4.61 -15.97 -17.03
N ILE A 621 4.60 -17.15 -16.41
CA ILE A 621 5.81 -17.77 -15.86
C ILE A 621 6.82 -18.08 -16.96
N ALA A 622 6.40 -18.66 -18.08
CA ALA A 622 7.28 -18.97 -19.21
C ALA A 622 7.88 -17.71 -19.85
N ALA A 623 7.09 -16.65 -20.01
CA ALA A 623 7.55 -15.35 -20.48
C ALA A 623 8.59 -14.74 -19.51
N GLY A 624 8.37 -14.86 -18.21
CA GLY A 624 9.35 -14.44 -17.20
C GLY A 624 10.63 -15.29 -17.19
N ILE A 625 10.54 -16.61 -17.31
CA ILE A 625 11.71 -17.48 -17.46
C ILE A 625 12.53 -17.06 -18.69
N ALA A 626 11.89 -16.86 -19.84
CA ALA A 626 12.54 -16.36 -21.04
C ALA A 626 13.20 -14.98 -20.80
N GLY A 627 12.51 -14.07 -20.10
CA GLY A 627 13.05 -12.75 -19.74
C GLY A 627 14.33 -12.83 -18.92
N SER A 628 14.34 -13.65 -17.87
CA SER A 628 15.54 -13.88 -17.04
C SER A 628 16.70 -14.49 -17.83
N LEU A 629 16.41 -15.44 -18.72
CA LEU A 629 17.43 -16.08 -19.56
C LEU A 629 18.02 -15.09 -20.58
N LEU A 630 17.19 -14.27 -21.23
CA LEU A 630 17.68 -13.22 -22.13
C LEU A 630 18.51 -12.18 -21.39
N GLY A 631 18.12 -11.83 -20.16
CA GLY A 631 18.87 -10.93 -19.28
C GLY A 631 20.25 -11.50 -18.98
N TYR A 632 20.31 -12.75 -18.53
CA TYR A 632 21.55 -13.49 -18.30
C TYR A 632 22.43 -13.55 -19.56
N ILE A 633 21.86 -13.92 -20.71
CA ILE A 633 22.60 -14.05 -21.97
C ILE A 633 23.18 -12.70 -22.43
N SER A 634 22.47 -11.60 -22.16
CA SER A 634 22.89 -10.25 -22.51
C SER A 634 24.02 -9.74 -21.60
N SER A 635 23.92 -9.98 -20.29
CA SER A 635 24.87 -9.50 -19.28
C SER A 635 26.21 -10.24 -19.30
N HIS A 636 26.22 -11.51 -19.73
CA HIS A 636 27.41 -12.36 -19.70
C HIS A 636 27.73 -12.92 -21.09
N PRO A 637 27.87 -12.09 -22.14
CA PRO A 637 27.98 -12.57 -23.50
C PRO A 637 29.15 -13.56 -23.61
N PRO A 638 28.95 -14.72 -24.25
CA PRO A 638 29.94 -15.77 -24.20
C PRO A 638 31.19 -15.36 -24.99
N GLU A 639 32.36 -15.74 -24.50
CA GLU A 639 33.60 -15.68 -25.27
C GLU A 639 33.51 -16.61 -26.50
N LYS A 640 34.48 -16.51 -27.42
CA LYS A 640 34.52 -17.42 -28.58
C LYS A 640 34.49 -18.89 -28.07
N PRO A 641 33.68 -19.78 -28.69
CA PRO A 641 33.07 -19.67 -30.01
C PRO A 641 31.62 -19.14 -30.07
N PHE A 642 30.94 -18.91 -28.94
CA PHE A 642 29.48 -18.72 -28.93
C PHE A 642 28.99 -17.28 -29.12
N TYR A 643 29.92 -16.30 -29.21
CA TYR A 643 29.57 -14.88 -29.35
C TYR A 643 28.58 -14.59 -30.50
N ASN A 644 28.73 -15.27 -31.64
CA ASN A 644 27.91 -15.05 -32.84
C ASN A 644 26.49 -15.64 -32.72
N VAL A 645 26.22 -16.49 -31.72
CA VAL A 645 24.93 -17.19 -31.60
C VAL A 645 24.00 -16.55 -30.58
N LYS A 646 24.45 -15.58 -29.77
CA LYS A 646 23.64 -14.95 -28.71
C LYS A 646 22.33 -14.34 -29.22
N TYR A 647 22.37 -13.69 -30.39
CA TYR A 647 21.20 -13.03 -30.99
C TYR A 647 20.12 -14.03 -31.41
N ARG A 648 20.49 -15.31 -31.61
CA ARG A 648 19.53 -16.37 -31.91
C ARG A 648 18.57 -16.62 -30.75
N ALA A 649 18.96 -16.31 -29.51
CA ALA A 649 18.09 -16.46 -28.34
C ALA A 649 16.82 -15.58 -28.42
N TRP A 650 16.87 -14.45 -29.13
CA TRP A 650 15.70 -13.57 -29.35
C TRP A 650 14.75 -14.07 -30.44
N THR A 651 15.15 -15.08 -31.21
CA THR A 651 14.30 -15.68 -32.24
C THR A 651 13.44 -16.78 -31.64
N ARG A 652 12.22 -16.97 -32.17
CA ARG A 652 11.35 -18.07 -31.76
C ARG A 652 12.07 -19.42 -31.81
N ARG A 653 12.79 -19.69 -32.90
CA ARG A 653 13.51 -20.97 -33.09
C ARG A 653 14.60 -21.16 -32.03
N GLY A 654 15.36 -20.12 -31.70
CA GLY A 654 16.36 -20.16 -30.63
C GLY A 654 15.75 -20.37 -29.26
N MET A 655 14.68 -19.65 -28.94
CA MET A 655 14.01 -19.80 -27.64
C MET A 655 13.39 -21.20 -27.47
N LEU A 656 12.82 -21.79 -28.52
CA LEU A 656 12.33 -23.18 -28.49
C LEU A 656 13.45 -24.18 -28.18
N VAL A 657 14.66 -23.96 -28.72
CA VAL A 657 15.82 -24.80 -28.40
C VAL A 657 16.25 -24.63 -26.94
N ILE A 658 16.33 -23.39 -26.46
CA ILE A 658 16.62 -23.10 -25.04
C ILE A 658 15.59 -23.81 -24.15
N PHE A 659 14.31 -23.68 -24.45
CA PHE A 659 13.25 -24.32 -23.67
C PHE A 659 13.35 -25.84 -23.69
N ARG A 660 13.69 -26.47 -24.83
CA ARG A 660 13.92 -27.94 -24.88
C ARG A 660 15.04 -28.36 -23.95
N VAL A 661 16.14 -27.62 -23.95
CA VAL A 661 17.33 -27.91 -23.14
C VAL A 661 17.07 -27.77 -21.64
N LEU A 662 16.16 -26.87 -21.27
CA LEU A 662 15.74 -26.63 -19.89
C LEU A 662 14.57 -27.49 -19.43
N SER A 663 13.91 -28.18 -20.36
CA SER A 663 12.74 -28.98 -20.04
C SER A 663 13.10 -30.42 -19.74
N SER A 664 12.37 -31.01 -18.79
CA SER A 664 12.39 -32.45 -18.54
C SER A 664 11.31 -33.15 -19.37
N ASN A 665 11.59 -34.37 -19.82
CA ASN A 665 10.55 -35.23 -20.41
C ASN A 665 9.53 -35.62 -19.35
N THR A 666 8.25 -35.60 -19.71
CA THR A 666 7.17 -36.10 -18.86
C THR A 666 6.76 -37.52 -19.25
N LEU A 667 5.81 -38.09 -18.50
CA LEU A 667 5.21 -39.39 -18.84
C LEU A 667 4.44 -39.37 -20.18
N LYS A 668 4.06 -38.19 -20.68
CA LYS A 668 3.39 -38.03 -21.97
C LYS A 668 4.43 -37.72 -23.05
N ALA A 669 4.51 -38.56 -24.08
CA ALA A 669 5.49 -38.40 -25.15
C ALA A 669 5.35 -37.04 -25.86
N GLY A 670 6.46 -36.30 -25.95
CA GLY A 670 6.50 -34.98 -26.56
C GLY A 670 5.89 -33.85 -25.71
N TYR A 671 5.57 -34.11 -24.43
CA TYR A 671 5.23 -33.09 -23.44
C TYR A 671 6.45 -32.81 -22.56
N LEU A 672 6.85 -31.54 -22.53
CA LEU A 672 8.09 -31.06 -21.92
C LEU A 672 7.76 -30.12 -20.77
N TYR A 673 8.31 -30.45 -19.59
CA TYR A 673 8.14 -29.65 -18.38
C TYR A 673 9.27 -28.65 -18.23
N LEU A 674 8.97 -27.38 -18.49
CA LEU A 674 9.90 -26.26 -18.47
C LEU A 674 10.21 -25.81 -17.04
N THR A 675 11.48 -25.89 -16.67
CA THR A 675 12.01 -25.45 -15.38
C THR A 675 13.41 -24.86 -15.56
N THR A 676 13.96 -24.21 -14.53
CA THR A 676 15.35 -23.71 -14.55
C THR A 676 16.30 -24.54 -13.69
N TRP A 677 15.82 -25.70 -13.20
CA TRP A 677 16.48 -26.48 -12.16
C TRP A 677 17.88 -26.95 -12.54
N ASP A 678 18.07 -27.32 -13.80
CA ASP A 678 19.35 -27.79 -14.32
C ASP A 678 20.42 -26.71 -14.43
N LEU A 679 20.06 -25.43 -14.25
CA LEU A 679 21.01 -24.32 -14.26
C LEU A 679 21.38 -23.85 -12.84
N ILE A 680 20.66 -24.29 -11.81
CA ILE A 680 20.91 -23.92 -10.42
C ILE A 680 22.17 -24.63 -9.92
N GLY A 681 23.09 -23.88 -9.32
CA GLY A 681 24.33 -24.42 -8.74
C GLY A 681 25.38 -24.89 -9.74
N THR A 682 25.17 -24.68 -11.05
CA THR A 682 26.15 -25.01 -12.10
C THR A 682 27.09 -23.84 -12.39
N SER A 683 28.35 -24.10 -12.74
CA SER A 683 29.30 -23.05 -13.15
C SER A 683 28.87 -22.35 -14.44
N GLU A 684 29.36 -21.12 -14.66
CA GLU A 684 29.06 -20.34 -15.88
C GLU A 684 29.43 -21.08 -17.17
N ASP A 685 30.61 -21.73 -17.20
CA ASP A 685 31.04 -22.50 -18.37
C ASP A 685 30.06 -23.63 -18.72
N VAL A 686 29.48 -24.28 -17.71
CA VAL A 686 28.50 -25.36 -17.91
C VAL A 686 27.17 -24.79 -18.38
N ARG A 687 26.72 -23.66 -17.82
CA ARG A 687 25.51 -22.95 -18.29
C ARG A 687 25.66 -22.55 -19.76
N TRP A 688 26.80 -21.97 -20.11
CA TRP A 688 27.10 -21.54 -21.48
C TRP A 688 27.30 -22.69 -22.45
N ALA A 689 27.97 -23.78 -22.05
CA ALA A 689 28.07 -24.97 -22.88
C ALA A 689 26.69 -25.55 -23.21
N LYS A 690 25.78 -25.56 -22.22
CA LYS A 690 24.41 -26.08 -22.38
C LYS A 690 23.55 -25.16 -23.26
N LEU A 691 23.52 -23.85 -22.98
CA LEU A 691 22.71 -22.89 -23.74
C LEU A 691 23.32 -22.53 -25.09
N GLY A 692 24.60 -22.14 -25.11
CA GLY A 692 25.34 -21.72 -26.30
C GLY A 692 25.62 -22.87 -27.28
N GLY A 693 25.87 -24.08 -26.77
CA GLY A 693 26.00 -25.28 -27.61
C GLY A 693 24.73 -25.53 -28.41
N ALA A 694 23.58 -25.56 -27.73
CA ALA A 694 22.30 -25.78 -28.38
C ALA A 694 21.94 -24.68 -29.39
N LEU A 695 22.24 -23.41 -29.08
CA LEU A 695 22.04 -22.30 -30.02
C LEU A 695 22.97 -22.36 -31.25
N SER A 696 24.10 -23.05 -31.15
CA SER A 696 25.06 -23.20 -32.26
C SER A 696 24.66 -24.24 -33.29
N GLU A 697 23.81 -25.19 -32.90
CA GLU A 697 23.26 -26.24 -33.79
C GLU A 697 22.14 -25.74 -34.72
N LEU A 698 21.71 -24.49 -34.55
CA LEU A 698 20.66 -23.83 -35.33
C LEU A 698 21.15 -23.28 -36.68
#